data_AF-A0A9J5Z5Z6-F1
#
_entry.id   AF-A0A9J5Z5Z6-F1
#
_cell.length_a   1.000
_cell.length_b   1.000
_cell.length_c   1.000
_cell.angle_alpha   90.00
_cell.angle_beta   90.00
_cell.angle_gamma   90.00
#
_symmetry.space_group_name_H-M   'P 1'
#
loop_
_entity.id
_entity.type
_entity.pdbx_description
1 polymer ?
#
loop_
_entity_poly.entity_id
_entity_poly.type
_entity_poly.pdbx_seq_one_letter_code
_entity_poly.pdbx_strand_id
1 'polypeptide(L)'
;MEINNVNVPKSARRYVDYHPSVWGDYFLAYDSSITVIDHEEEGEVERLRDEVKKMLIEAHHATSTIKLLEIIDNTQRLGVSYHFEKEIEESLKHIYNNMNCNEFDDDNNLKIVALRFRLLRQDGYNVSCDVFERFKDDEGNFKKELASDVKEILSLYEAAHLGIGGENILEEALRFTTKCLKSMVTKLSGYVVTHIIHALKMPIRRNLARVAARQYINMYQDNPEHNKVLLQFARLDFNMLQKLHQKELSGITRNFSFARDRLVEAYLWMIGVYFEPQYCRARRFTTQIISLASILYDLYDVYGTHDELEMFTDAIQRWDINASQQLPPYLKLLYQYIFDTYAEMEELLAKENISYRVHYAKNELKKLVRAYHQEFKWYHSGYVPTFEEYLKVALVTACYMMLSTTSLVGMKKELVSEENFKWITSEPLMVKASSIVCRLMDDRIGHKYEQERGHVASAVESYVKEFECSKQEAYVKLEKLGVNAWQDLNKDSLQPMPAPMLVLMRVLNFARAINLIYKDEDIYTNSKTKLKDIITKFDGSIGEAAERMYRMNFEDGELLEEDDDEESDEEEETESSIDLLVRFVQSMFKKVSKRAKKATRSILPDVISPQLFILPELETPILLQVQFPAETKNTLVDYLHKLCSKSSLPSVLFVGGMQVTFAVDGVLILALLSILKAFLEVVCSLGGAVFVAILLLRVLWSAVSYLQSTGSDFNSGGSSYGRTQPAA
;
A
#
# COMPACT_ATOMS: atom_id res chain seq x y z
N MET A 1 -25.79 -3.00 1.04
CA MET A 1 -26.93 -3.00 0.10
C MET A 1 -26.40 -3.43 -1.25
N GLU A 2 -26.72 -4.63 -1.72
CA GLU A 2 -26.46 -5.03 -3.10
C GLU A 2 -27.52 -4.39 -4.01
N ILE A 3 -27.07 -3.58 -4.99
CA ILE A 3 -27.95 -2.85 -5.90
C ILE A 3 -28.17 -3.70 -7.15
N ASN A 4 -29.30 -4.42 -7.20
CA ASN A 4 -29.78 -5.01 -8.44
C ASN A 4 -30.26 -3.90 -9.37
N ASN A 5 -29.64 -3.81 -10.55
CA ASN A 5 -29.97 -2.86 -11.61
C ASN A 5 -31.46 -2.88 -11.95
N VAL A 6 -32.19 -1.82 -11.57
CA VAL A 6 -33.51 -1.54 -12.14
C VAL A 6 -33.31 -1.18 -13.62
N ASN A 7 -34.02 -1.88 -14.50
CA ASN A 7 -33.97 -1.78 -15.97
C ASN A 7 -33.83 -0.34 -16.50
N VAL A 8 -32.61 0.07 -16.81
CA VAL A 8 -32.30 1.23 -17.66
C VAL A 8 -31.81 0.69 -19.01
N PRO A 9 -32.23 1.26 -20.16
CA PRO A 9 -31.80 0.76 -21.47
C PRO A 9 -30.27 0.80 -21.61
N LYS A 10 -29.65 -0.38 -21.75
CA LYS A 10 -28.18 -0.55 -21.86
C LYS A 10 -27.57 0.10 -23.11
N SER A 11 -28.37 0.49 -24.10
CA SER A 11 -27.88 0.87 -25.44
C SER A 11 -27.27 2.27 -25.56
N ALA A 12 -27.26 3.08 -24.49
CA ALA A 12 -26.76 4.47 -24.53
C ALA A 12 -25.64 4.79 -23.51
N ARG A 13 -25.19 3.82 -22.70
CA ARG A 13 -24.20 4.04 -21.63
C ARG A 13 -22.84 3.43 -21.99
N ARG A 14 -21.77 4.12 -21.60
CA ARG A 14 -20.40 3.54 -21.64
C ARG A 14 -20.14 2.77 -20.35
N TYR A 15 -19.24 1.81 -20.45
CA TYR A 15 -18.82 0.95 -19.35
C TYR A 15 -17.31 0.74 -19.43
N VAL A 16 -16.66 0.70 -18.27
CA VAL A 16 -15.28 0.28 -18.12
C VAL A 16 -15.26 -0.97 -17.25
N ASP A 17 -14.55 -2.01 -17.66
CA ASP A 17 -14.42 -3.27 -16.92
C ASP A 17 -13.42 -3.12 -15.77
N TYR A 18 -13.82 -2.37 -14.73
CA TYR A 18 -13.02 -2.25 -13.53
C TYR A 18 -13.02 -3.58 -12.78
N HIS A 19 -11.83 -4.01 -12.34
CA HIS A 19 -11.78 -5.17 -11.47
C HIS A 19 -12.45 -4.88 -10.11
N PRO A 20 -13.11 -5.89 -9.50
CA PRO A 20 -13.70 -5.75 -8.17
C PRO A 20 -12.63 -5.46 -7.11
N SER A 21 -13.04 -5.01 -5.93
CA SER A 21 -12.13 -4.87 -4.78
C SER A 21 -11.36 -6.16 -4.55
N VAL A 22 -10.05 -6.02 -4.34
CA VAL A 22 -9.14 -7.17 -4.14
C VAL A 22 -9.12 -7.67 -2.70
N TRP A 23 -9.97 -7.06 -1.86
CA TRP A 23 -10.10 -7.28 -0.43
C TRP A 23 -11.40 -7.99 -0.06
N GLY A 24 -12.44 -7.91 -0.89
CA GLY A 24 -13.78 -8.40 -0.55
C GLY A 24 -14.21 -7.87 0.83
N ASP A 25 -14.67 -8.76 1.70
CA ASP A 25 -15.11 -8.43 3.06
C ASP A 25 -13.98 -8.53 4.12
N TYR A 26 -12.71 -8.65 3.70
CA TYR A 26 -11.57 -8.88 4.61
C TYR A 26 -11.53 -7.88 5.78
N PHE A 27 -11.69 -6.59 5.48
CA PHE A 27 -11.65 -5.55 6.51
C PHE A 27 -12.96 -5.39 7.30
N LEU A 28 -14.06 -6.04 6.87
CA LEU A 28 -15.33 -6.02 7.60
C LEU A 28 -15.35 -7.00 8.76
N ALA A 29 -14.49 -8.02 8.71
CA ALA A 29 -14.40 -9.09 9.70
C ALA A 29 -13.50 -8.77 10.91
N TYR A 30 -12.89 -7.57 10.99
CA TYR A 30 -12.16 -7.14 12.17
C TYR A 30 -13.13 -6.87 13.33
N ASP A 31 -13.55 -7.95 13.98
CA ASP A 31 -14.12 -7.95 15.31
C ASP A 31 -13.09 -7.42 16.33
N SER A 32 -13.61 -6.80 17.37
CA SER A 32 -12.94 -6.23 18.52
C SER A 32 -11.73 -7.03 19.02
N SER A 33 -11.77 -8.36 19.04
CA SER A 33 -10.73 -9.22 19.64
C SER A 33 -9.31 -9.09 19.03
N ILE A 34 -9.16 -8.80 17.73
CA ILE A 34 -7.84 -8.68 17.06
C ILE A 34 -7.31 -7.24 17.11
N THR A 35 -8.20 -6.26 17.25
CA THR A 35 -7.85 -4.82 17.28
C THR A 35 -7.79 -4.25 18.70
N VAL A 36 -8.01 -5.07 19.74
CA VAL A 36 -7.79 -4.65 21.13
C VAL A 36 -6.31 -4.35 21.32
N ILE A 37 -6.05 -3.17 21.86
CA ILE A 37 -4.77 -2.80 22.43
C ILE A 37 -4.91 -3.16 23.91
N ASP A 38 -4.08 -4.07 24.42
CA ASP A 38 -4.13 -4.45 25.82
C ASP A 38 -3.36 -3.46 26.70
N HIS A 39 -3.66 -3.44 28.00
CA HIS A 39 -3.03 -2.49 28.93
C HIS A 39 -1.52 -2.73 29.13
N GLU A 40 -1.03 -3.93 28.84
CA GLU A 40 0.39 -4.27 28.95
C GLU A 40 1.17 -3.68 27.75
N GLU A 41 0.64 -3.84 26.54
CA GLU A 41 1.12 -3.21 25.31
C GLU A 41 1.16 -1.68 25.46
N GLU A 42 0.08 -1.07 25.97
CA GLU A 42 0.04 0.38 26.23
C GLU A 42 1.12 0.80 27.23
N GLY A 43 1.23 0.10 28.36
CA GLY A 43 2.22 0.41 29.40
C GLY A 43 3.67 0.31 28.89
N GLU A 44 3.97 -0.70 28.06
CA GLU A 44 5.29 -0.87 27.47
C GLU A 44 5.61 0.21 26.43
N VAL A 45 4.63 0.58 25.58
CA VAL A 45 4.78 1.70 24.64
C VAL A 45 5.05 3.00 25.38
N GLU A 46 4.34 3.27 26.47
CA GLU A 46 4.56 4.46 27.30
C GLU A 46 5.95 4.48 27.93
N ARG A 47 6.39 3.36 28.51
CA ARG A 47 7.73 3.22 29.09
C ARG A 47 8.82 3.51 28.05
N LEU A 48 8.73 2.88 26.88
CA LEU A 48 9.69 3.05 25.79
C LEU A 48 9.65 4.47 25.21
N ARG A 49 8.47 5.08 25.10
CA ARG A 49 8.31 6.48 24.70
C ARG A 49 9.09 7.40 25.63
N ASP A 50 8.95 7.21 26.94
CA ASP A 50 9.60 8.05 27.94
C ASP A 50 11.13 7.85 27.95
N GLU A 51 11.61 6.64 27.68
CA GLU A 51 13.04 6.36 27.47
C GLU A 51 13.61 7.06 26.23
N VAL A 52 12.92 6.97 25.09
CA VAL A 52 13.33 7.68 23.86
C VAL A 52 13.31 9.19 24.06
N LYS A 53 12.30 9.72 24.77
CA LYS A 53 12.25 11.13 25.16
C LYS A 53 13.44 11.54 26.00
N LYS A 54 13.85 10.71 26.97
CA LYS A 54 15.06 10.96 27.76
C LYS A 54 16.31 11.02 26.88
N MET A 55 16.45 10.10 25.92
CA MET A 55 17.57 10.10 24.97
C MET A 55 17.61 11.37 24.12
N LEU A 56 16.45 11.87 23.67
CA LEU A 56 16.33 13.14 22.94
C LEU A 56 16.81 14.32 23.79
N ILE A 57 16.39 14.41 25.05
CA ILE A 57 16.80 15.47 25.98
C ILE A 57 18.30 15.38 26.29
N GLU A 58 18.83 14.18 26.55
CA GLU A 58 20.26 13.97 26.77
C GLU A 58 21.08 14.38 25.54
N ALA A 59 20.62 14.05 24.33
CA ALA A 59 21.27 14.46 23.09
C ALA A 59 21.18 15.98 22.86
N HIS A 60 20.09 16.63 23.27
CA HIS A 60 19.92 18.08 23.18
C HIS A 60 20.97 18.84 23.99
N HIS A 61 21.32 18.33 25.17
CA HIS A 61 22.32 18.94 26.06
C HIS A 61 23.76 18.47 25.80
N ALA A 62 23.97 17.55 24.85
CA ALA A 62 25.30 17.08 24.52
C ALA A 62 26.06 18.11 23.68
N THR A 63 27.40 18.13 23.81
CA THR A 63 28.27 18.99 22.99
C THR A 63 28.26 18.62 21.51
N SER A 64 27.87 17.39 21.16
CA SER A 64 27.93 16.86 19.80
C SER A 64 26.56 16.88 19.11
N THR A 65 26.41 17.71 18.09
CA THR A 65 25.16 17.91 17.34
C THR A 65 24.78 16.71 16.49
N ILE A 66 25.75 15.90 16.05
CA ILE A 66 25.47 14.73 15.19
C ILE A 66 24.50 13.76 15.85
N LYS A 67 24.68 13.46 17.15
CA LYS A 67 23.81 12.52 17.87
C LYS A 67 22.39 13.03 17.95
N LEU A 68 22.21 14.33 18.17
CA LEU A 68 20.92 15.00 18.19
C LEU A 68 20.24 14.95 16.81
N LEU A 69 20.97 15.27 15.75
CA LEU A 69 20.45 15.19 14.38
C LEU A 69 20.07 13.75 14.00
N GLU A 70 20.88 12.77 14.37
CA GLU A 70 20.63 11.35 14.08
C GLU A 70 19.41 10.80 14.83
N ILE A 71 19.22 11.13 16.11
CA ILE A 71 18.02 10.69 16.84
C ILE A 71 16.75 11.37 16.32
N ILE A 72 16.81 12.64 15.93
CA ILE A 72 15.69 13.34 15.29
C ILE A 72 15.37 12.68 13.93
N ASP A 73 16.38 12.41 13.10
CA ASP A 73 16.17 11.75 11.80
C ASP A 73 15.59 10.35 11.96
N ASN A 74 16.15 9.55 12.87
CA ASN A 74 15.69 8.18 13.10
C ASN A 74 14.25 8.15 13.62
N THR A 75 13.89 9.02 14.57
CA THR A 75 12.50 9.09 15.08
C THR A 75 11.50 9.51 13.98
N GLN A 76 11.87 10.46 13.12
CA GLN A 76 11.05 10.86 11.97
C GLN A 76 10.90 9.72 10.95
N ARG A 77 12.01 9.08 10.58
CA ARG A 77 12.01 8.00 9.56
C ARG A 77 11.34 6.73 10.05
N LEU A 78 11.38 6.45 11.36
CA LEU A 78 10.65 5.35 12.00
C LEU A 78 9.16 5.66 12.22
N GLY A 79 8.71 6.88 11.94
CA GLY A 79 7.31 7.27 12.02
C GLY A 79 6.79 7.48 13.44
N VAL A 80 7.68 7.74 14.40
CA VAL A 80 7.35 7.95 15.82
C VAL A 80 7.61 9.36 16.33
N SER A 81 8.09 10.27 15.46
CA SER A 81 8.38 11.66 15.83
C SER A 81 7.17 12.44 16.34
N TYR A 82 5.94 12.01 16.01
CA TYR A 82 4.71 12.66 16.46
C TYR A 82 4.51 12.59 18.00
N HIS A 83 5.24 11.72 18.70
CA HIS A 83 5.27 11.68 20.16
C HIS A 83 6.18 12.75 20.79
N PHE A 84 7.07 13.35 19.99
CA PHE A 84 8.16 14.21 20.45
C PHE A 84 8.20 15.56 19.72
N GLU A 85 7.05 16.03 19.20
CA GLU A 85 6.98 17.25 18.38
C GLU A 85 7.60 18.45 19.09
N LYS A 86 7.32 18.60 20.39
CA LYS A 86 7.85 19.69 21.22
C LYS A 86 9.37 19.60 21.37
N GLU A 87 9.88 18.44 21.76
CA GLU A 87 11.32 18.23 21.99
C GLU A 87 12.12 18.42 20.69
N ILE A 88 11.56 17.98 19.56
CA ILE A 88 12.15 18.15 18.23
C ILE A 88 12.14 19.63 17.83
N GLU A 89 11.01 20.34 17.98
CA GLU A 89 10.90 21.77 17.66
C GLU A 89 11.89 22.60 18.48
N GLU A 90 11.97 22.38 19.79
CA GLU A 90 12.91 23.06 20.69
C GLU A 90 14.37 22.81 20.27
N SER A 91 14.69 21.57 19.89
CA SER A 91 16.02 21.18 19.43
C SER A 91 16.41 21.80 18.08
N LEU A 92 15.52 21.75 17.09
CA LEU A 92 15.77 22.35 15.78
C LEU A 92 15.87 23.87 15.86
N LYS A 93 15.06 24.50 16.72
CA LYS A 93 15.17 25.93 17.02
C LYS A 93 16.51 26.29 17.63
N HIS A 94 16.99 25.50 18.60
CA HIS A 94 18.30 25.69 19.21
C HIS A 94 19.41 25.59 18.15
N ILE A 95 19.39 24.53 17.32
CA ILE A 95 20.36 24.34 16.24
C ILE A 95 20.35 25.52 15.27
N TYR A 96 19.16 25.98 14.86
CA TYR A 96 19.02 27.09 13.92
C TYR A 96 19.62 28.40 14.46
N ASN A 97 19.29 28.75 15.71
CA ASN A 97 19.77 29.99 16.34
C ASN A 97 21.29 30.01 16.52
N ASN A 98 21.90 28.83 16.65
CA ASN A 98 23.33 28.65 16.90
C ASN A 98 24.13 28.27 15.62
N MET A 99 23.56 28.43 14.42
CA MET A 99 24.29 28.10 13.19
C MET A 99 25.55 28.97 12.96
N ASN A 100 25.60 30.19 13.49
CA ASN A 100 26.65 31.17 13.21
C ASN A 100 27.69 31.31 14.34
N CYS A 101 27.54 30.62 15.47
CA CYS A 101 28.38 30.84 16.66
C CYS A 101 29.61 29.91 16.76
N ASN A 102 29.97 29.18 15.70
CA ASN A 102 31.03 28.15 15.70
C ASN A 102 30.88 27.12 16.84
N GLU A 103 29.68 26.98 17.41
CA GLU A 103 29.38 26.08 18.52
C GLU A 103 29.35 24.61 18.07
N PHE A 104 29.31 24.38 16.76
CA PHE A 104 29.25 23.07 16.13
C PHE A 104 30.51 22.85 15.27
N ASP A 105 31.40 21.97 15.72
CA ASP A 105 32.74 21.71 15.15
C ASP A 105 32.72 20.86 13.86
N ASP A 106 31.55 20.67 13.27
CA ASP A 106 31.24 19.62 12.28
C ASP A 106 30.98 20.16 10.85
N ASP A 107 31.28 21.44 10.65
CA ASP A 107 30.92 22.20 9.46
C ASP A 107 31.68 21.76 8.19
N ASN A 108 32.72 20.94 8.34
CA ASN A 108 33.47 20.31 7.24
C ASN A 108 32.93 18.93 6.84
N ASN A 109 31.96 18.38 7.56
CA ASN A 109 31.39 17.06 7.30
C ASN A 109 30.12 17.18 6.44
N LEU A 110 30.14 16.65 5.22
CA LEU A 110 29.01 16.77 4.28
C LEU A 110 27.75 16.09 4.81
N LYS A 111 27.86 14.91 5.44
CA LYS A 111 26.71 14.21 6.04
C LYS A 111 26.00 15.09 7.07
N ILE A 112 26.76 15.73 7.95
CA ILE A 112 26.20 16.57 9.03
C ILE A 112 25.57 17.84 8.47
N VAL A 113 26.26 18.53 7.57
CA VAL A 113 25.72 19.75 6.93
C VAL A 113 24.44 19.44 6.15
N ALA A 114 24.44 18.37 5.36
CA ALA A 114 23.26 17.95 4.59
C ALA A 114 22.09 17.52 5.47
N LEU A 115 22.35 16.75 6.54
CA LEU A 115 21.33 16.32 7.49
C LEU A 115 20.72 17.51 8.23
N ARG A 116 21.54 18.42 8.75
CA ARG A 116 21.11 19.65 9.42
C ARG A 116 20.28 20.54 8.49
N PHE A 117 20.76 20.77 7.26
CA PHE A 117 20.02 21.52 6.24
C PHE A 117 18.65 20.90 5.97
N ARG A 118 18.60 19.58 5.78
CA ARG A 118 17.38 18.85 5.49
C ARG A 118 16.37 18.96 6.64
N LEU A 119 16.78 18.63 7.87
CA LEU A 119 15.88 18.64 9.04
C LEU A 119 15.33 20.04 9.31
N LEU A 120 16.17 21.08 9.23
CA LEU A 120 15.75 22.46 9.43
C LEU A 120 14.78 22.94 8.35
N ARG A 121 15.03 22.66 7.07
CA ARG A 121 14.09 23.02 6.00
C ARG A 121 12.79 22.23 6.06
N GLN A 122 12.82 20.97 6.51
CA GLN A 122 11.59 20.20 6.75
C GLN A 122 10.72 20.81 7.83
N ASP A 123 11.33 21.45 8.83
CA ASP A 123 10.66 22.15 9.95
C ASP A 123 10.32 23.63 9.62
N GLY A 124 10.69 24.08 8.42
CA GLY A 124 10.33 25.38 7.87
C GLY A 124 11.37 26.47 8.01
N TYR A 125 12.54 26.19 8.58
CA TYR A 125 13.63 27.18 8.65
C TYR A 125 14.22 27.46 7.28
N ASN A 126 14.39 28.74 6.95
CA ASN A 126 14.97 29.18 5.69
C ASN A 126 16.51 29.18 5.75
N VAL A 127 17.11 27.99 5.76
CA VAL A 127 18.57 27.81 5.72
C VAL A 127 19.07 27.98 4.29
N SER A 128 20.08 28.83 4.05
CA SER A 128 20.66 29.03 2.71
C SER A 128 21.31 27.75 2.16
N CYS A 129 21.16 27.47 0.86
CA CYS A 129 21.88 26.39 0.19
C CYS A 129 23.39 26.67 0.00
N ASP A 130 23.84 27.91 0.25
CA ASP A 130 25.25 28.30 0.13
C ASP A 130 26.15 27.55 1.12
N VAL A 131 25.58 26.94 2.16
CA VAL A 131 26.29 26.02 3.06
C VAL A 131 27.01 24.90 2.30
N PHE A 132 26.54 24.56 1.09
CA PHE A 132 27.15 23.52 0.26
C PHE A 132 28.31 24.00 -0.63
N GLU A 133 28.56 25.30 -0.76
CA GLU A 133 29.64 25.84 -1.61
C GLU A 133 31.02 25.33 -1.18
N ARG A 134 31.24 25.10 0.12
CA ARG A 134 32.49 24.54 0.65
C ARG A 134 32.84 23.14 0.13
N PHE A 135 31.84 22.42 -0.40
CA PHE A 135 31.99 21.08 -0.98
C PHE A 135 32.17 21.11 -2.50
N LYS A 136 32.37 22.31 -3.09
CA LYS A 136 32.67 22.50 -4.50
C LYS A 136 34.15 22.80 -4.73
N ASP A 137 34.62 22.51 -5.94
CA ASP A 137 35.94 22.88 -6.42
C ASP A 137 35.96 24.31 -7.00
N ASP A 138 37.15 24.76 -7.42
CA ASP A 138 37.35 26.12 -7.97
C ASP A 138 36.62 26.34 -9.30
N GLU A 139 36.20 25.27 -9.99
CA GLU A 139 35.38 25.33 -11.20
C GLU A 139 33.87 25.43 -10.86
N GLY A 140 33.54 25.39 -9.57
CA GLY A 140 32.18 25.44 -9.06
C GLY A 140 31.44 24.13 -9.23
N ASN A 141 32.11 22.97 -9.32
CA ASN A 141 31.48 21.64 -9.34
C ASN A 141 31.64 20.95 -7.99
N PHE A 142 30.69 20.10 -7.59
CA PHE A 142 30.89 19.23 -6.41
C PHE A 142 32.16 18.38 -6.52
N LYS A 143 33.01 18.42 -5.49
CA LYS A 143 34.32 17.75 -5.47
C LYS A 143 34.16 16.24 -5.70
N LYS A 144 34.91 15.69 -6.65
CA LYS A 144 34.82 14.27 -7.05
C LYS A 144 35.16 13.30 -5.91
N GLU A 145 36.01 13.71 -4.97
CA GLU A 145 36.39 12.93 -3.80
C GLU A 145 35.21 12.60 -2.89
N LEU A 146 34.15 13.41 -2.87
CA LEU A 146 32.93 13.14 -2.10
C LEU A 146 32.23 11.86 -2.58
N ALA A 147 32.48 11.42 -3.82
CA ALA A 147 31.86 10.24 -4.40
C ALA A 147 32.36 8.91 -3.80
N SER A 148 33.28 8.93 -2.82
CA SER A 148 33.72 7.71 -2.10
C SER A 148 32.84 7.37 -0.90
N ASP A 149 32.20 8.33 -0.24
CA ASP A 149 31.37 8.08 0.95
C ASP A 149 29.88 8.03 0.59
N VAL A 150 29.31 6.84 0.71
CA VAL A 150 27.89 6.58 0.41
C VAL A 150 26.96 7.34 1.35
N LYS A 151 27.29 7.44 2.65
CA LYS A 151 26.45 8.10 3.67
C LYS A 151 26.42 9.61 3.43
N GLU A 152 27.52 10.20 3.00
CA GLU A 152 27.59 11.62 2.62
C GLU A 152 26.78 11.92 1.36
N ILE A 153 27.00 11.15 0.28
CA ILE A 153 26.27 11.31 -0.98
C ILE A 153 24.76 11.11 -0.80
N LEU A 154 24.36 10.11 -0.02
CA LEU A 154 22.94 9.85 0.26
C LEU A 154 22.31 11.01 1.06
N SER A 155 23.02 11.54 2.05
CA SER A 155 22.55 12.69 2.84
C SER A 155 22.37 13.93 1.98
N LEU A 156 23.34 14.23 1.10
CA LEU A 156 23.23 15.36 0.16
C LEU A 156 22.10 15.15 -0.86
N TYR A 157 21.93 13.93 -1.37
CA TYR A 157 20.82 13.59 -2.28
C TYR A 157 19.46 13.88 -1.63
N GLU A 158 19.24 13.43 -0.39
CA GLU A 158 17.98 13.64 0.32
C GLU A 158 17.75 15.12 0.66
N ALA A 159 18.81 15.85 1.02
CA ALA A 159 18.76 17.28 1.29
C ALA A 159 18.40 18.09 0.03
N ALA A 160 18.94 17.72 -1.13
CA ALA A 160 18.75 18.47 -2.36
C ALA A 160 17.30 18.42 -2.91
N HIS A 161 16.47 17.45 -2.48
CA HIS A 161 15.04 17.42 -2.78
C HIS A 161 14.22 18.53 -2.08
N LEU A 162 14.82 19.29 -1.16
CA LEU A 162 14.23 20.46 -0.50
C LEU A 162 14.55 21.79 -1.20
N GLY A 163 15.15 21.74 -2.39
CA GLY A 163 15.44 22.94 -3.16
C GLY A 163 14.19 23.70 -3.58
N ILE A 164 14.32 25.02 -3.64
CA ILE A 164 13.30 25.95 -4.14
C ILE A 164 13.77 26.60 -5.45
N GLY A 165 12.85 27.28 -6.15
CA GLY A 165 13.18 27.92 -7.43
C GLY A 165 14.31 28.94 -7.30
N GLY A 166 15.33 28.80 -8.14
CA GLY A 166 16.53 29.66 -8.16
C GLY A 166 17.76 29.08 -7.46
N GLU A 167 17.64 27.95 -6.78
CA GLU A 167 18.76 27.31 -6.05
C GLU A 167 19.54 26.32 -6.92
N ASN A 168 20.31 26.85 -7.87
CA ASN A 168 21.10 26.05 -8.82
C ASN A 168 22.05 25.06 -8.14
N ILE A 169 22.55 25.37 -6.93
CA ILE A 169 23.43 24.50 -6.14
C ILE A 169 22.74 23.16 -5.84
N LEU A 170 21.45 23.18 -5.50
CA LEU A 170 20.70 21.95 -5.15
C LEU A 170 20.28 21.17 -6.39
N GLU A 171 20.00 21.86 -7.51
CA GLU A 171 19.78 21.19 -8.80
C GLU A 171 21.05 20.46 -9.28
N GLU A 172 22.21 21.10 -9.14
CA GLU A 172 23.49 20.49 -9.40
C GLU A 172 23.78 19.33 -8.44
N ALA A 173 23.50 19.49 -7.15
CA ALA A 173 23.66 18.45 -6.14
C ALA A 173 22.82 17.21 -6.47
N LEU A 174 21.55 17.38 -6.87
CA LEU A 174 20.70 16.28 -7.33
C LEU A 174 21.32 15.54 -8.52
N ARG A 175 21.83 16.28 -9.52
CA ARG A 175 22.47 15.68 -10.71
C ARG A 175 23.74 14.90 -10.34
N PHE A 176 24.62 15.50 -9.53
CA PHE A 176 25.86 14.90 -9.06
C PHE A 176 25.60 13.63 -8.25
N THR A 177 24.81 13.75 -7.17
CA THR A 177 24.53 12.65 -6.25
C THR A 177 23.77 11.50 -6.93
N THR A 178 22.80 11.80 -7.80
CA THR A 178 22.09 10.76 -8.57
C THR A 178 23.05 9.94 -9.43
N LYS A 179 24.02 10.59 -10.09
CA LYS A 179 25.04 9.90 -10.89
C LYS A 179 25.93 9.01 -10.01
N CYS A 180 26.39 9.52 -8.88
CA CYS A 180 27.22 8.77 -7.93
C CYS A 180 26.47 7.55 -7.38
N LEU A 181 25.26 7.75 -6.85
CA LEU A 181 24.42 6.68 -6.28
C LEU A 181 24.13 5.58 -7.30
N LYS A 182 23.75 5.93 -8.54
CA LYS A 182 23.53 4.93 -9.61
C LYS A 182 24.79 4.12 -9.91
N SER A 183 25.97 4.74 -9.89
CA SER A 183 27.23 4.01 -10.07
C SER A 183 27.53 3.08 -8.88
N MET A 184 27.23 3.51 -7.65
CA MET A 184 27.48 2.74 -6.42
C MET A 184 26.61 1.49 -6.33
N VAL A 185 25.36 1.53 -6.79
CA VAL A 185 24.44 0.37 -6.79
C VAL A 185 25.04 -0.86 -7.49
N THR A 186 25.87 -0.65 -8.52
CA THR A 186 26.52 -1.76 -9.24
C THR A 186 27.75 -2.34 -8.56
N LYS A 187 28.28 -1.66 -7.53
CA LYS A 187 29.57 -1.97 -6.90
C LYS A 187 29.46 -2.45 -5.45
N LEU A 188 28.37 -2.09 -4.78
CA LEU A 188 28.15 -2.40 -3.37
C LEU A 188 27.23 -3.61 -3.22
N SER A 189 27.22 -4.20 -2.02
CA SER A 189 26.28 -5.25 -1.61
C SER A 189 25.77 -4.97 -0.19
N GLY A 190 24.75 -5.72 0.26
CA GLY A 190 24.21 -5.61 1.62
C GLY A 190 23.20 -4.46 1.82
N TYR A 191 22.92 -4.13 3.08
CA TYR A 191 21.83 -3.22 3.48
C TYR A 191 21.98 -1.81 2.88
N VAL A 192 23.22 -1.34 2.71
CA VAL A 192 23.52 -0.01 2.15
C VAL A 192 22.96 0.15 0.73
N VAL A 193 23.02 -0.90 -0.11
CA VAL A 193 22.45 -0.86 -1.48
C VAL A 193 20.94 -0.69 -1.45
N THR A 194 20.28 -1.37 -0.51
CA THR A 194 18.83 -1.26 -0.33
C THR A 194 18.41 0.17 -0.02
N HIS A 195 19.18 0.89 0.82
CA HIS A 195 18.95 2.31 1.09
C HIS A 195 19.07 3.16 -0.17
N ILE A 196 20.12 2.95 -0.98
CA ILE A 196 20.34 3.71 -2.21
C ILE A 196 19.20 3.49 -3.20
N ILE A 197 18.83 2.23 -3.44
CA ILE A 197 17.74 1.88 -4.36
C ILE A 197 16.42 2.50 -3.88
N HIS A 198 16.15 2.45 -2.57
CA HIS A 198 14.95 3.05 -2.02
C HIS A 198 14.94 4.58 -2.18
N ALA A 199 16.03 5.28 -1.86
CA ALA A 199 16.11 6.74 -1.98
C ALA A 199 16.02 7.22 -3.45
N LEU A 200 16.71 6.54 -4.37
CA LEU A 200 16.60 6.81 -5.81
C LEU A 200 15.18 6.59 -6.33
N LYS A 201 14.45 5.62 -5.74
CA LYS A 201 13.05 5.41 -6.07
C LYS A 201 12.17 6.48 -5.43
N MET A 202 12.19 6.63 -4.11
CA MET A 202 11.32 7.51 -3.33
C MET A 202 12.15 8.31 -2.32
N PRO A 203 12.61 9.53 -2.66
CA PRO A 203 13.32 10.37 -1.71
C PRO A 203 12.42 10.76 -0.54
N ILE A 204 13.00 10.96 0.64
CA ILE A 204 12.31 11.23 1.90
C ILE A 204 11.30 12.38 1.74
N ARG A 205 11.70 13.47 1.08
CA ARG A 205 10.83 14.64 0.89
C ARG A 205 9.54 14.30 0.12
N ARG A 206 9.57 13.34 -0.79
CA ARG A 206 8.44 12.96 -1.66
C ARG A 206 7.79 11.63 -1.27
N ASN A 207 8.14 11.07 -0.11
CA ASN A 207 7.62 9.80 0.38
C ASN A 207 6.60 10.02 1.52
N LEU A 208 5.66 9.10 1.66
CA LEU A 208 4.70 9.10 2.76
C LEU A 208 5.35 8.54 4.02
N ALA A 209 5.33 9.31 5.11
CA ALA A 209 6.03 8.98 6.35
C ALA A 209 5.70 7.56 6.85
N ARG A 210 4.41 7.19 6.87
CA ARG A 210 3.99 5.88 7.36
C ARG A 210 4.41 4.72 6.45
N VAL A 211 4.44 4.95 5.13
CA VAL A 211 4.89 3.95 4.12
C VAL A 211 6.39 3.77 4.20
N ALA A 212 7.11 4.87 4.32
CA ALA A 212 8.55 4.87 4.52
C ALA A 212 8.93 4.18 5.84
N ALA A 213 8.22 4.47 6.94
CA ALA A 213 8.47 3.88 8.25
C ALA A 213 8.43 2.35 8.24
N ARG A 214 7.42 1.74 7.58
CA ARG A 214 7.31 0.28 7.50
C ARG A 214 8.55 -0.37 6.88
N GLN A 215 9.12 0.26 5.87
CA GLN A 215 10.34 -0.22 5.20
C GLN A 215 11.59 0.14 6.00
N TYR A 216 11.60 1.32 6.61
CA TYR A 216 12.73 1.82 7.36
C TYR A 216 12.95 1.06 8.68
N ILE A 217 11.91 0.53 9.32
CA ILE A 217 12.05 -0.33 10.51
C ILE A 217 12.99 -1.51 10.24
N ASN A 218 12.85 -2.17 9.08
CA ASN A 218 13.72 -3.30 8.71
C ASN A 218 15.14 -2.82 8.39
N MET A 219 15.26 -1.72 7.61
CA MET A 219 16.54 -1.11 7.30
C MET A 219 17.31 -0.64 8.54
N TYR A 220 16.60 -0.13 9.54
CA TYR A 220 17.15 0.33 10.80
C TYR A 220 17.60 -0.85 11.66
N GLN A 221 16.85 -1.95 11.68
CA GLN A 221 17.29 -3.19 12.33
C GLN A 221 18.58 -3.76 11.72
N ASP A 222 18.71 -3.71 10.40
CA ASP A 222 19.89 -4.21 9.68
C ASP A 222 21.13 -3.33 9.90
N ASN A 223 20.97 -2.10 10.42
CA ASN A 223 22.09 -1.24 10.76
C ASN A 223 22.76 -1.74 12.07
N PRO A 224 24.06 -2.10 12.07
CA PRO A 224 24.75 -2.58 13.28
C PRO A 224 24.76 -1.56 14.44
N GLU A 225 24.66 -0.27 14.13
CA GLU A 225 24.73 0.83 15.11
C GLU A 225 23.35 1.26 15.64
N HIS A 226 22.28 0.51 15.34
CA HIS A 226 20.92 0.94 15.69
C HIS A 226 20.67 0.95 17.20
N ASN A 227 19.90 1.94 17.65
CA ASN A 227 19.39 1.98 19.01
C ASN A 227 18.24 0.98 19.19
N LYS A 228 18.46 -0.05 20.01
CA LYS A 228 17.51 -1.15 20.27
C LYS A 228 16.20 -0.66 20.91
N VAL A 229 16.26 0.29 21.84
CA VAL A 229 15.09 0.86 22.52
C VAL A 229 14.21 1.59 21.50
N LEU A 230 14.82 2.42 20.65
CA LEU A 230 14.09 3.14 19.60
C LEU A 230 13.48 2.19 18.56
N LEU A 231 14.18 1.11 18.18
CA LEU A 231 13.64 0.09 17.28
C LEU A 231 12.43 -0.62 17.89
N GLN A 232 12.52 -1.02 19.16
CA GLN A 232 11.43 -1.68 19.86
C GLN A 232 10.21 -0.76 19.99
N PHE A 233 10.44 0.49 20.39
CA PHE A 233 9.40 1.53 20.45
C PHE A 233 8.68 1.69 19.11
N ALA A 234 9.46 1.85 18.03
CA ALA A 234 8.90 2.04 16.69
C ALA A 234 8.05 0.85 16.22
N ARG A 235 8.42 -0.38 16.55
CA ARG A 235 7.63 -1.57 16.18
C ARG A 235 6.31 -1.63 16.94
N LEU A 236 6.33 -1.43 18.25
CA LEU A 236 5.13 -1.48 19.07
C LEU A 236 4.16 -0.35 18.71
N ASP A 237 4.68 0.88 18.56
CA ASP A 237 3.88 2.00 18.05
C ASP A 237 3.31 1.71 16.66
N PHE A 238 4.11 1.11 15.77
CA PHE A 238 3.65 0.80 14.42
C PHE A 238 2.44 -0.13 14.45
N ASN A 239 2.53 -1.21 15.23
CA ASN A 239 1.47 -2.21 15.38
C ASN A 239 0.23 -1.65 16.10
N MET A 240 0.40 -0.82 17.12
CA MET A 240 -0.72 -0.20 17.85
C MET A 240 -1.55 0.70 16.93
N LEU A 241 -0.89 1.55 16.15
CA LEU A 241 -1.55 2.39 15.16
C LEU A 241 -2.18 1.58 14.01
N GLN A 242 -1.57 0.46 13.62
CA GLN A 242 -2.16 -0.45 12.63
C GLN A 242 -3.50 -1.02 13.12
N LYS A 243 -3.58 -1.49 14.37
CA LYS A 243 -4.85 -1.96 14.99
C LYS A 243 -5.92 -0.86 14.94
N LEU A 244 -5.54 0.38 15.27
CA LEU A 244 -6.43 1.54 15.18
C LEU A 244 -6.90 1.81 13.74
N HIS A 245 -6.00 1.74 12.76
CA HIS A 245 -6.34 1.95 11.36
C HIS A 245 -7.23 0.85 10.78
N GLN A 246 -7.04 -0.40 11.18
CA GLN A 246 -7.91 -1.53 10.81
C GLN A 246 -9.33 -1.35 11.36
N LYS A 247 -9.44 -0.93 12.63
CA LYS A 247 -10.74 -0.62 13.25
C LYS A 247 -11.46 0.55 12.59
N GLU A 248 -10.72 1.58 12.18
CA GLU A 248 -11.29 2.69 11.42
C GLU A 248 -11.83 2.22 10.05
N LEU A 249 -11.10 1.32 9.37
CA LEU A 249 -11.48 0.81 8.06
C LEU A 249 -12.70 -0.13 8.11
N SER A 250 -12.85 -0.94 9.16
CA SER A 250 -14.02 -1.83 9.32
C SER A 250 -15.34 -1.08 9.47
N GLY A 251 -15.29 0.15 9.99
CA GLY A 251 -16.44 1.05 10.13
C GLY A 251 -16.88 1.75 8.85
N ILE A 252 -16.19 1.57 7.72
CA ILE A 252 -16.50 2.24 6.46
C ILE A 252 -16.94 1.19 5.42
N THR A 253 -18.21 1.20 5.03
CA THR A 253 -18.75 0.29 3.99
C THR A 253 -19.46 1.10 2.90
N ARG A 254 -19.17 0.81 1.63
CA ARG A 254 -19.81 1.46 0.45
C ARG A 254 -19.76 0.52 -0.76
N ASN A 255 -20.83 0.43 -1.53
CA ASN A 255 -20.84 -0.28 -2.81
C ASN A 255 -21.81 0.39 -3.81
N PHE A 256 -21.27 0.86 -4.95
CA PHE A 256 -22.04 1.31 -6.12
C PHE A 256 -21.54 0.53 -7.34
N SER A 257 -22.42 -0.25 -7.96
CA SER A 257 -22.03 -1.24 -8.99
C SER A 257 -21.44 -0.66 -10.29
N PHE A 258 -21.64 0.62 -10.58
CA PHE A 258 -21.10 1.29 -11.77
C PHE A 258 -19.73 1.94 -11.55
N ALA A 259 -19.32 2.14 -10.29
CA ALA A 259 -18.09 2.83 -9.94
C ALA A 259 -17.02 1.83 -9.48
N ARG A 260 -15.75 2.22 -9.61
CA ARG A 260 -14.63 1.44 -9.08
C ARG A 260 -14.72 1.36 -7.56
N ASP A 261 -14.59 0.15 -7.02
CA ASP A 261 -14.54 -0.09 -5.57
C ASP A 261 -13.09 -0.09 -5.08
N ARG A 262 -12.66 1.05 -4.53
CA ARG A 262 -11.28 1.32 -4.10
C ARG A 262 -11.22 1.96 -2.71
N LEU A 263 -12.12 1.56 -1.81
CA LEU A 263 -12.23 2.16 -0.49
C LEU A 263 -10.97 1.94 0.36
N VAL A 264 -10.40 0.75 0.35
CA VAL A 264 -9.18 0.41 1.11
C VAL A 264 -7.98 1.20 0.57
N GLU A 265 -7.87 1.31 -0.74
CA GLU A 265 -6.85 2.10 -1.43
C GLU A 265 -6.98 3.60 -1.11
N ALA A 266 -8.21 4.12 -1.14
CA ALA A 266 -8.54 5.48 -0.71
C ALA A 266 -8.19 5.73 0.76
N TYR A 267 -8.41 4.74 1.62
CA TYR A 267 -8.06 4.85 3.04
C TYR A 267 -6.54 4.87 3.27
N LEU A 268 -5.77 4.03 2.55
CA LEU A 268 -4.30 4.12 2.56
C LEU A 268 -3.81 5.50 2.12
N TRP A 269 -4.45 6.08 1.09
CA TRP A 269 -4.17 7.45 0.67
C TRP A 269 -4.32 8.43 1.84
N MET A 270 -5.38 8.29 2.66
CA MET A 270 -5.62 9.15 3.82
C MET A 270 -4.71 8.88 5.01
N ILE A 271 -4.29 7.63 5.25
CA ILE A 271 -3.23 7.31 6.22
C ILE A 271 -1.94 8.06 5.84
N GLY A 272 -1.66 8.16 4.54
CA GLY A 272 -0.55 8.97 4.03
C GLY A 272 -0.65 10.46 4.40
N VAL A 273 -1.87 11.01 4.42
CA VAL A 273 -2.12 12.42 4.75
C VAL A 273 -1.93 12.68 6.25
N TYR A 274 -2.47 11.82 7.12
CA TYR A 274 -2.31 11.81 8.58
C TYR A 274 -2.47 10.38 9.10
N PHE A 275 -1.47 9.85 9.79
CA PHE A 275 -1.56 8.52 10.40
C PHE A 275 -1.79 8.58 11.92
N GLU A 276 -1.57 9.75 12.52
CA GLU A 276 -1.55 9.95 13.97
C GLU A 276 -2.95 9.74 14.59
N PRO A 277 -3.07 9.19 15.82
CA PRO A 277 -4.37 8.78 16.38
C PRO A 277 -5.38 9.93 16.49
N GLN A 278 -4.91 11.14 16.80
CA GLN A 278 -5.75 12.33 17.00
C GLN A 278 -6.54 12.77 15.76
N TYR A 279 -6.20 12.26 14.57
CA TYR A 279 -6.83 12.60 13.31
C TYR A 279 -7.87 11.58 12.82
N CYS A 280 -8.28 10.61 13.65
CA CYS A 280 -9.29 9.59 13.33
C CYS A 280 -10.55 10.18 12.63
N ARG A 281 -11.15 11.22 13.21
CA ARG A 281 -12.33 11.89 12.61
C ARG A 281 -12.02 12.52 11.25
N ALA A 282 -10.88 13.18 11.11
CA ALA A 282 -10.45 13.80 9.85
C ALA A 282 -10.17 12.73 8.76
N ARG A 283 -9.51 11.62 9.13
CA ARG A 283 -9.32 10.45 8.25
C ARG A 283 -10.63 9.89 7.77
N ARG A 284 -11.58 9.66 8.68
CA ARG A 284 -12.91 9.14 8.33
C ARG A 284 -13.61 10.04 7.32
N PHE A 285 -13.74 11.33 7.64
CA PHE A 285 -14.42 12.29 6.74
C PHE A 285 -13.74 12.37 5.38
N THR A 286 -12.42 12.45 5.34
CA THR A 286 -11.70 12.63 4.07
C THR A 286 -11.71 11.35 3.24
N THR A 287 -11.66 10.17 3.86
CA THR A 287 -11.83 8.86 3.18
C THR A 287 -13.21 8.75 2.56
N GLN A 288 -14.24 9.20 3.28
CA GLN A 288 -15.59 9.28 2.76
C GLN A 288 -15.67 10.22 1.55
N ILE A 289 -15.03 11.40 1.60
CA ILE A 289 -15.08 12.36 0.49
C ILE A 289 -14.25 11.91 -0.73
N ILE A 290 -13.05 11.34 -0.56
CA ILE A 290 -12.27 10.84 -1.71
C ILE A 290 -12.99 9.67 -2.41
N SER A 291 -13.63 8.80 -1.64
CA SER A 291 -14.43 7.70 -2.21
C SER A 291 -15.63 8.23 -2.98
N LEU A 292 -16.30 9.27 -2.45
CA LEU A 292 -17.37 9.97 -3.18
C LEU A 292 -16.85 10.61 -4.46
N ALA A 293 -15.69 11.26 -4.42
CA ALA A 293 -15.08 11.88 -5.60
C ALA A 293 -14.74 10.86 -6.69
N SER A 294 -14.30 9.65 -6.33
CA SER A 294 -14.08 8.56 -7.29
C SER A 294 -15.37 8.07 -7.92
N ILE A 295 -16.46 7.93 -7.14
CA ILE A 295 -17.78 7.54 -7.68
C ILE A 295 -18.32 8.63 -8.62
N LEU A 296 -18.18 9.89 -8.23
CA LEU A 296 -18.57 11.03 -9.06
C LEU A 296 -17.74 11.09 -10.34
N TYR A 297 -16.43 10.83 -10.27
CA TYR A 297 -15.59 10.76 -11.46
C TYR A 297 -16.08 9.69 -12.44
N ASP A 298 -16.29 8.45 -12.00
CA ASP A 298 -16.80 7.39 -12.88
C ASP A 298 -18.22 7.69 -13.42
N LEU A 299 -19.04 8.41 -12.64
CA LEU A 299 -20.34 8.87 -13.11
C LEU A 299 -20.21 9.84 -14.30
N TYR A 300 -19.35 10.86 -14.20
CA TYR A 300 -19.20 11.87 -15.25
C TYR A 300 -18.35 11.38 -16.42
N ASP A 301 -17.30 10.61 -16.16
CA ASP A 301 -16.36 10.16 -17.18
C ASP A 301 -16.87 8.94 -17.97
N VAL A 302 -17.69 8.08 -17.36
CA VAL A 302 -18.09 6.81 -17.97
C VAL A 302 -19.60 6.67 -18.09
N TYR A 303 -20.32 6.74 -16.98
CA TYR A 303 -21.65 6.11 -16.89
C TYR A 303 -22.84 7.02 -17.23
N GLY A 304 -22.78 8.28 -16.83
CA GLY A 304 -23.88 9.23 -16.92
C GLY A 304 -24.17 9.69 -18.34
N THR A 305 -25.44 9.90 -18.66
CA THR A 305 -25.85 10.52 -19.93
C THR A 305 -25.89 12.04 -19.80
N HIS A 306 -25.92 12.75 -20.94
CA HIS A 306 -25.96 14.22 -20.96
C HIS A 306 -27.05 14.81 -20.06
N ASP A 307 -28.31 14.43 -20.28
CA ASP A 307 -29.46 14.97 -19.55
C ASP A 307 -29.39 14.63 -18.04
N GLU A 308 -28.91 13.43 -17.71
CA GLU A 308 -28.75 12.99 -16.33
C GLU A 308 -27.69 13.81 -15.59
N LEU A 309 -26.54 14.06 -16.22
CA LEU A 309 -25.45 14.80 -15.63
C LEU A 309 -25.75 16.30 -15.52
N GLU A 310 -26.51 16.86 -16.47
CA GLU A 310 -27.01 18.23 -16.38
C GLU A 310 -27.93 18.39 -15.17
N MET A 311 -28.94 17.52 -15.03
CA MET A 311 -29.85 17.52 -13.88
C MET A 311 -29.14 17.26 -12.55
N PHE A 312 -28.17 16.33 -12.53
CA PHE A 312 -27.41 16.00 -11.33
C PHE A 312 -26.47 17.13 -10.92
N THR A 313 -25.78 17.75 -11.87
CA THR A 313 -24.95 18.95 -11.61
C THR A 313 -25.80 20.02 -10.95
N ASP A 314 -26.95 20.33 -11.55
CA ASP A 314 -27.90 21.32 -11.07
C ASP A 314 -28.41 21.04 -9.66
N ALA A 315 -28.76 19.78 -9.37
CA ALA A 315 -29.17 19.36 -8.04
C ALA A 315 -28.06 19.61 -7.00
N ILE A 316 -26.80 19.23 -7.30
CA ILE A 316 -25.66 19.49 -6.42
C ILE A 316 -25.41 20.99 -6.23
N GLN A 317 -25.57 21.80 -7.28
CA GLN A 317 -25.41 23.25 -7.18
C GLN A 317 -26.45 23.86 -6.24
N ARG A 318 -27.72 23.45 -6.37
CA ARG A 318 -28.81 23.89 -5.48
C ARG A 318 -28.61 23.42 -4.04
N TRP A 319 -28.10 22.19 -3.85
CA TRP A 319 -27.95 21.55 -2.54
C TRP A 319 -29.27 21.55 -1.75
N ASP A 320 -30.35 21.12 -2.41
CA ASP A 320 -31.68 20.95 -1.82
C ASP A 320 -32.09 19.46 -1.87
N ILE A 321 -32.53 18.90 -0.75
CA ILE A 321 -32.96 17.49 -0.67
C ILE A 321 -34.14 17.20 -1.62
N ASN A 322 -34.97 18.20 -1.90
CA ASN A 322 -36.11 18.06 -2.81
C ASN A 322 -35.69 17.97 -4.29
N ALA A 323 -34.50 18.45 -4.65
CA ALA A 323 -33.97 18.33 -6.01
C ALA A 323 -33.78 16.87 -6.45
N SER A 324 -33.66 15.96 -5.48
CA SER A 324 -33.53 14.52 -5.71
C SER A 324 -34.74 13.86 -6.38
N GLN A 325 -35.92 14.49 -6.30
CA GLN A 325 -37.18 13.95 -6.84
C GLN A 325 -37.19 13.88 -8.37
N GLN A 326 -36.40 14.73 -9.03
CA GLN A 326 -36.30 14.77 -10.48
C GLN A 326 -35.24 13.80 -11.02
N LEU A 327 -34.37 13.27 -10.16
CA LEU A 327 -33.26 12.40 -10.57
C LEU A 327 -33.75 10.96 -10.81
N PRO A 328 -33.14 10.23 -11.76
CA PRO A 328 -33.40 8.80 -11.92
C PRO A 328 -33.00 8.03 -10.65
N PRO A 329 -33.57 6.83 -10.40
CA PRO A 329 -33.45 6.13 -9.12
C PRO A 329 -32.02 5.95 -8.60
N TYR A 330 -31.06 5.61 -9.47
CA TYR A 330 -29.68 5.40 -9.07
C TYR A 330 -28.97 6.71 -8.67
N LEU A 331 -29.25 7.82 -9.36
CA LEU A 331 -28.73 9.15 -9.01
C LEU A 331 -29.39 9.69 -7.76
N LYS A 332 -30.66 9.38 -7.52
CA LYS A 332 -31.34 9.71 -6.28
C LYS A 332 -30.65 9.05 -5.07
N LEU A 333 -30.25 7.79 -5.20
CA LEU A 333 -29.48 7.09 -4.17
C LEU A 333 -28.12 7.74 -3.94
N LEU A 334 -27.37 8.04 -5.01
CA LEU A 334 -26.08 8.72 -4.89
C LEU A 334 -26.22 10.12 -4.27
N TYR A 335 -27.25 10.87 -4.67
CA TYR A 335 -27.52 12.20 -4.13
C TYR A 335 -27.86 12.16 -2.64
N GLN A 336 -28.76 11.25 -2.24
CA GLN A 336 -29.09 11.03 -0.83
C GLN A 336 -27.83 10.67 -0.03
N TYR A 337 -27.00 9.81 -0.60
CA TYR A 337 -25.75 9.40 0.01
C TYR A 337 -24.77 10.55 0.27
N ILE A 338 -24.64 11.47 -0.69
CA ILE A 338 -23.86 12.70 -0.52
C ILE A 338 -24.47 13.55 0.61
N PHE A 339 -25.78 13.75 0.61
CA PHE A 339 -26.47 14.54 1.64
C PHE A 339 -26.26 13.97 3.04
N ASP A 340 -26.49 12.67 3.22
CA ASP A 340 -26.34 11.98 4.50
C ASP A 340 -24.90 12.06 5.00
N THR A 341 -23.93 11.89 4.10
CA THR A 341 -22.50 12.00 4.45
C THR A 341 -22.17 13.39 5.02
N TYR A 342 -22.63 14.47 4.38
CA TYR A 342 -22.35 15.82 4.87
C TYR A 342 -23.20 16.19 6.10
N ALA A 343 -24.44 15.70 6.20
CA ALA A 343 -25.28 15.91 7.37
C ALA A 343 -24.69 15.24 8.63
N GLU A 344 -24.14 14.03 8.48
CA GLU A 344 -23.41 13.34 9.56
C GLU A 344 -22.21 14.19 10.04
N MET A 345 -21.43 14.76 9.11
CA MET A 345 -20.33 15.65 9.48
C MET A 345 -20.81 16.87 10.26
N GLU A 346 -21.93 17.48 9.84
CA GLU A 346 -22.52 18.64 10.52
C GLU A 346 -22.99 18.29 11.93
N GLU A 347 -23.66 17.15 12.10
CA GLU A 347 -24.12 16.66 13.40
C GLU A 347 -22.97 16.42 14.37
N LEU A 348 -21.92 15.72 13.90
CA LEU A 348 -20.74 15.43 14.73
C LEU A 348 -20.00 16.70 15.15
N LEU A 349 -19.93 17.71 14.28
CA LEU A 349 -19.23 18.98 14.52
C LEU A 349 -20.07 20.03 15.25
N ALA A 350 -21.40 19.91 15.24
CA ALA A 350 -22.30 20.78 15.99
C ALA A 350 -22.02 20.72 17.50
N LYS A 351 -21.63 19.56 18.01
CA LYS A 351 -21.28 19.34 19.43
C LYS A 351 -20.11 20.23 19.92
N GLU A 352 -19.27 20.70 19.00
CA GLU A 352 -18.10 21.55 19.28
C GLU A 352 -18.29 23.01 18.80
N ASN A 353 -19.48 23.35 18.30
CA ASN A 353 -19.81 24.63 17.66
C ASN A 353 -18.88 24.97 16.48
N ILE A 354 -18.52 23.97 15.66
CA ILE A 354 -17.63 24.12 14.50
C ILE A 354 -18.22 23.54 13.21
N SER A 355 -19.54 23.36 13.14
CA SER A 355 -20.25 22.86 11.95
C SER A 355 -20.06 23.74 10.71
N TYR A 356 -19.75 25.03 10.88
CA TYR A 356 -19.43 25.96 9.78
C TYR A 356 -18.31 25.43 8.86
N ARG A 357 -17.41 24.59 9.37
CA ARG A 357 -16.32 23.99 8.58
C ARG A 357 -16.84 23.15 7.42
N VAL A 358 -18.00 22.52 7.59
CA VAL A 358 -18.61 21.68 6.54
C VAL A 358 -19.07 22.52 5.34
N HIS A 359 -19.40 23.80 5.55
CA HIS A 359 -19.75 24.71 4.46
C HIS A 359 -18.62 24.85 3.44
N TYR A 360 -17.37 24.97 3.90
CA TYR A 360 -16.20 25.04 3.01
C TYR A 360 -16.06 23.76 2.19
N ALA A 361 -16.20 22.58 2.79
CA ALA A 361 -16.14 21.31 2.08
C ALA A 361 -17.30 21.10 1.08
N LYS A 362 -18.52 21.56 1.41
CA LYS A 362 -19.66 21.56 0.47
C LYS A 362 -19.37 22.42 -0.76
N ASN A 363 -18.81 23.62 -0.57
CA ASN A 363 -18.48 24.53 -1.67
C ASN A 363 -17.42 23.94 -2.61
N GLU A 364 -16.41 23.27 -2.07
CA GLU A 364 -15.40 22.59 -2.89
C GLU A 364 -15.98 21.40 -3.68
N LEU A 365 -16.89 20.62 -3.09
CA LEU A 365 -17.57 19.56 -3.84
C LEU A 365 -18.41 20.12 -4.99
N LYS A 366 -19.11 21.25 -4.76
CA LYS A 366 -19.86 21.94 -5.82
C LYS A 366 -18.94 22.39 -6.96
N LYS A 367 -17.75 22.92 -6.65
CA LYS A 367 -16.73 23.28 -7.66
C LYS A 367 -16.28 22.04 -8.45
N LEU A 368 -15.97 20.95 -7.77
CA LEU A 368 -15.56 19.69 -8.39
C LEU A 368 -16.59 19.16 -9.38
N VAL A 369 -17.86 19.09 -8.96
CA VAL A 369 -18.95 18.59 -9.83
C VAL A 369 -19.16 19.48 -11.06
N ARG A 370 -19.03 20.81 -10.94
CA ARG A 370 -19.06 21.70 -12.11
C ARG A 370 -17.90 21.44 -13.07
N ALA A 371 -16.70 21.19 -12.53
CA ALA A 371 -15.51 20.93 -13.33
C ALA A 371 -15.59 19.59 -14.06
N TYR A 372 -16.06 18.52 -13.39
CA TYR A 372 -16.34 17.24 -14.05
C TYR A 372 -17.39 17.36 -15.16
N HIS A 373 -18.45 18.17 -14.95
CA HIS A 373 -19.41 18.44 -16.01
C HIS A 373 -18.77 19.17 -17.20
N GLN A 374 -17.81 20.06 -16.96
CA GLN A 374 -17.09 20.75 -18.02
C GLN A 374 -16.21 19.79 -18.84
N GLU A 375 -15.48 18.89 -18.19
CA GLU A 375 -14.71 17.84 -18.88
C GLU A 375 -15.61 16.90 -19.70
N PHE A 376 -16.77 16.53 -19.15
CA PHE A 376 -17.78 15.76 -19.86
C PHE A 376 -18.22 16.48 -21.16
N LYS A 377 -18.47 17.79 -21.10
CA LYS A 377 -18.83 18.60 -22.28
C LYS A 377 -17.71 18.64 -23.31
N TRP A 378 -16.46 18.79 -22.88
CA TRP A 378 -15.31 18.76 -23.78
C TRP A 378 -15.18 17.42 -24.50
N TYR A 379 -15.30 16.31 -23.77
CA TYR A 379 -15.28 14.97 -24.36
C TYR A 379 -16.37 14.79 -25.44
N HIS A 380 -17.63 15.10 -25.12
CA HIS A 380 -18.75 14.88 -26.04
C HIS A 380 -18.76 15.81 -27.25
N SER A 381 -18.18 17.01 -27.13
CA SER A 381 -18.02 17.94 -28.26
C SER A 381 -16.75 17.70 -29.07
N GLY A 382 -15.87 16.79 -28.63
CA GLY A 382 -14.53 16.61 -29.22
C GLY A 382 -13.65 17.85 -29.07
N TYR A 383 -13.95 18.72 -28.10
CA TYR A 383 -13.20 19.95 -27.88
C TYR A 383 -11.90 19.64 -27.14
N VAL A 384 -10.79 20.11 -27.72
CA VAL A 384 -9.48 20.11 -27.07
C VAL A 384 -9.19 21.56 -26.64
N PRO A 385 -9.21 21.86 -25.33
CA PRO A 385 -8.93 23.19 -24.80
C PRO A 385 -7.49 23.63 -25.08
N THR A 386 -7.20 24.93 -24.90
CA THR A 386 -5.81 25.38 -24.73
C THR A 386 -5.24 24.80 -23.43
N PHE A 387 -3.93 24.70 -23.31
CA PHE A 387 -3.28 24.21 -22.09
C PHE A 387 -3.63 25.06 -20.86
N GLU A 388 -3.75 26.39 -21.01
CA GLU A 388 -4.18 27.26 -19.92
C GLU A 388 -5.65 27.03 -19.53
N GLU A 389 -6.55 26.90 -20.51
CA GLU A 389 -7.97 26.60 -20.28
C GLU A 389 -8.14 25.23 -19.61
N TYR A 390 -7.41 24.24 -20.11
CA TYR A 390 -7.32 22.90 -19.55
C TYR A 390 -6.96 22.95 -18.07
N LEU A 391 -5.82 23.57 -17.73
CA LEU A 391 -5.33 23.59 -16.35
C LEU A 391 -6.33 24.24 -15.38
N LYS A 392 -7.07 25.28 -15.79
CA LYS A 392 -8.08 25.91 -14.92
C LYS A 392 -9.16 24.92 -14.46
N VAL A 393 -9.56 23.99 -15.32
CA VAL A 393 -10.55 22.94 -14.98
C VAL A 393 -9.85 21.74 -14.34
N ALA A 394 -8.75 21.29 -14.93
CA ALA A 394 -8.04 20.07 -14.57
C ALA A 394 -7.44 20.10 -13.15
N LEU A 395 -7.05 21.28 -12.65
CA LEU A 395 -6.58 21.44 -11.27
C LEU A 395 -7.70 21.29 -10.23
N VAL A 396 -8.95 21.58 -10.61
CA VAL A 396 -10.12 21.32 -9.78
C VAL A 396 -10.49 19.84 -9.84
N THR A 397 -10.50 19.24 -11.03
CA THR A 397 -10.83 17.80 -11.22
C THR A 397 -9.77 16.86 -10.67
N ALA A 398 -8.55 17.33 -10.43
CA ALA A 398 -7.53 16.63 -9.64
C ALA A 398 -7.94 16.39 -8.17
N CYS A 399 -9.07 16.95 -7.72
CA CYS A 399 -9.66 16.82 -6.38
C CYS A 399 -8.85 17.42 -5.23
N TYR A 400 -7.60 17.85 -5.44
CA TYR A 400 -6.69 18.21 -4.35
C TYR A 400 -7.07 19.49 -3.64
N MET A 401 -7.77 20.43 -4.28
CA MET A 401 -8.38 21.57 -3.58
C MET A 401 -9.45 21.10 -2.59
N MET A 402 -10.40 20.29 -3.05
CA MET A 402 -11.48 19.74 -2.22
C MET A 402 -10.94 18.84 -1.09
N LEU A 403 -9.99 17.96 -1.38
CA LEU A 403 -9.40 17.05 -0.40
C LEU A 403 -8.57 17.81 0.64
N SER A 404 -7.81 18.82 0.22
CA SER A 404 -7.07 19.71 1.14
C SER A 404 -8.02 20.40 2.11
N THR A 405 -9.11 21.01 1.62
CA THR A 405 -10.12 21.64 2.48
C THR A 405 -10.81 20.65 3.41
N THR A 406 -11.20 19.49 2.88
CA THR A 406 -11.88 18.43 3.66
C THR A 406 -10.98 17.88 4.77
N SER A 407 -9.67 17.80 4.52
CA SER A 407 -8.70 17.28 5.48
C SER A 407 -8.66 18.05 6.80
N LEU A 408 -9.07 19.32 6.78
CA LEU A 408 -9.14 20.17 7.96
C LEU A 408 -10.47 20.06 8.74
N VAL A 409 -11.54 19.58 8.10
CA VAL A 409 -12.91 19.62 8.66
C VAL A 409 -13.01 18.83 9.96
N GLY A 410 -12.49 17.60 9.95
CA GLY A 410 -12.57 16.68 11.09
C GLY A 410 -11.50 16.89 12.16
N MET A 411 -10.55 17.82 11.98
CA MET A 411 -9.49 18.09 12.95
C MET A 411 -10.06 18.71 14.24
N LYS A 412 -9.34 18.56 15.36
CA LYS A 412 -9.75 19.14 16.65
C LYS A 412 -9.85 20.67 16.57
N LYS A 413 -10.73 21.25 17.40
CA LYS A 413 -11.03 22.70 17.37
C LYS A 413 -9.79 23.56 17.62
N GLU A 414 -8.91 23.11 18.51
CA GLU A 414 -7.72 23.83 18.97
C GLU A 414 -6.62 23.89 17.91
N LEU A 415 -6.65 23.00 16.91
CA LEU A 415 -5.62 22.88 15.88
C LEU A 415 -5.88 23.73 14.64
N VAL A 416 -7.15 24.05 14.35
CA VAL A 416 -7.55 24.68 13.09
C VAL A 416 -8.58 25.77 13.36
N SER A 417 -8.29 26.96 12.86
CA SER A 417 -9.17 28.13 12.91
C SER A 417 -9.91 28.35 11.59
N GLU A 418 -10.90 29.25 11.58
CA GLU A 418 -11.57 29.66 10.35
C GLU A 418 -10.62 30.34 9.35
N GLU A 419 -9.59 31.06 9.82
CA GLU A 419 -8.58 31.67 8.95
C GLU A 419 -7.83 30.61 8.13
N ASN A 420 -7.65 29.40 8.67
CA ASN A 420 -7.05 28.30 7.90
C ASN A 420 -7.97 27.83 6.76
N PHE A 421 -9.29 27.87 6.93
CA PHE A 421 -10.24 27.57 5.86
C PHE A 421 -10.29 28.67 4.80
N LYS A 422 -10.26 29.94 5.20
CA LYS A 422 -10.15 31.07 4.26
C LYS A 422 -8.87 30.99 3.44
N TRP A 423 -7.74 30.73 4.10
CA TRP A 423 -6.46 30.50 3.42
C TRP A 423 -6.54 29.34 2.44
N ILE A 424 -6.97 28.14 2.85
CA ILE A 424 -6.88 26.95 1.98
C ILE A 424 -7.83 27.04 0.77
N THR A 425 -8.97 27.72 0.93
CA THR A 425 -9.96 27.93 -0.15
C THR A 425 -9.70 29.16 -1.01
N SER A 426 -8.70 29.99 -0.65
CA SER A 426 -8.21 31.09 -1.51
C SER A 426 -7.36 30.61 -2.69
N GLU A 427 -7.18 29.29 -2.81
CA GLU A 427 -6.33 28.62 -3.80
C GLU A 427 -4.87 29.11 -3.73
N PRO A 428 -4.22 28.97 -2.55
CA PRO A 428 -2.86 29.44 -2.34
C PRO A 428 -1.86 28.63 -3.19
N LEU A 429 -0.66 29.18 -3.36
CA LEU A 429 0.39 28.58 -4.20
C LEU A 429 0.63 27.10 -3.84
N MET A 430 0.76 26.76 -2.55
CA MET A 430 0.95 25.37 -2.12
C MET A 430 -0.16 24.42 -2.57
N VAL A 431 -1.43 24.81 -2.46
CA VAL A 431 -2.57 23.97 -2.86
C VAL A 431 -2.61 23.81 -4.37
N LYS A 432 -2.37 24.89 -5.12
CA LYS A 432 -2.23 24.86 -6.59
C LYS A 432 -1.08 23.96 -7.02
N ALA A 433 0.08 24.07 -6.38
CA ALA A 433 1.25 23.26 -6.65
C ALA A 433 0.99 21.78 -6.37
N SER A 434 0.33 21.44 -5.26
CA SER A 434 -0.11 20.08 -4.96
C SER A 434 -1.06 19.53 -6.03
N SER A 435 -2.04 20.34 -6.48
CA SER A 435 -2.93 19.98 -7.61
C SER A 435 -2.17 19.81 -8.93
N ILE A 436 -1.14 20.63 -9.22
CA ILE A 436 -0.31 20.50 -10.43
C ILE A 436 0.48 19.19 -10.39
N VAL A 437 1.10 18.86 -9.25
CA VAL A 437 1.79 17.58 -9.07
C VAL A 437 0.82 16.43 -9.30
N CYS A 438 -0.39 16.51 -8.73
CA CYS A 438 -1.41 15.49 -8.92
C CYS A 438 -1.81 15.32 -10.39
N ARG A 439 -2.31 16.39 -11.00
CA ARG A 439 -2.86 16.41 -12.35
C ARG A 439 -1.82 16.00 -13.40
N LEU A 440 -0.65 16.62 -13.39
CA LEU A 440 0.36 16.35 -14.42
C LEU A 440 0.98 14.96 -14.29
N MET A 441 1.01 14.40 -13.08
CA MET A 441 1.47 13.03 -12.88
C MET A 441 0.44 12.02 -13.38
N ASP A 442 -0.83 12.23 -13.00
CA ASP A 442 -1.99 11.47 -13.48
C ASP A 442 -2.03 11.46 -15.02
N ASP A 443 -2.10 12.64 -15.64
CA ASP A 443 -2.20 12.78 -17.09
C ASP A 443 -1.04 12.14 -17.83
N ARG A 444 0.18 12.17 -17.30
CA ARG A 444 1.36 11.59 -17.97
C ARG A 444 1.39 10.07 -17.87
N ILE A 445 1.07 9.54 -16.70
CA ILE A 445 1.20 8.11 -16.37
C ILE A 445 -0.02 7.35 -16.87
N GLY A 446 -1.22 7.91 -16.71
CA GLY A 446 -2.49 7.41 -17.23
C GLY A 446 -2.69 7.61 -18.72
N HIS A 447 -1.98 8.59 -19.34
CA HIS A 447 -2.18 9.07 -20.72
C HIS A 447 -2.60 7.98 -21.71
N LYS A 448 -1.76 6.94 -21.87
CA LYS A 448 -1.97 5.92 -22.91
C LYS A 448 -3.26 5.16 -22.68
N TYR A 449 -3.48 4.69 -21.45
CA TYR A 449 -4.67 3.92 -21.09
C TYR A 449 -5.94 4.74 -21.25
N GLU A 450 -5.91 6.01 -20.83
CA GLU A 450 -7.07 6.90 -20.91
C GLU A 450 -7.44 7.26 -22.36
N GLN A 451 -6.44 7.60 -23.18
CA GLN A 451 -6.71 7.92 -24.58
C GLN A 451 -7.16 6.68 -25.38
N GLU A 452 -6.68 5.48 -25.04
CA GLU A 452 -7.12 4.22 -25.69
C GLU A 452 -8.59 3.85 -25.36
N ARG A 453 -9.08 4.18 -24.15
CA ARG A 453 -10.48 3.89 -23.74
C ARG A 453 -11.50 4.96 -24.17
N GLY A 454 -11.06 6.06 -24.77
CA GLY A 454 -11.91 7.20 -25.14
C GLY A 454 -12.23 8.09 -23.93
N HIS A 455 -11.29 8.99 -23.64
CA HIS A 455 -11.34 9.95 -22.54
C HIS A 455 -11.23 11.40 -23.06
N VAL A 456 -11.55 12.39 -22.22
CA VAL A 456 -11.30 13.81 -22.55
C VAL A 456 -9.81 14.05 -22.82
N ALA A 457 -9.50 15.05 -23.63
CA ALA A 457 -8.13 15.49 -23.90
C ALA A 457 -7.38 15.80 -22.59
N SER A 458 -6.17 15.24 -22.43
CA SER A 458 -5.34 15.47 -21.25
C SER A 458 -4.48 16.73 -21.39
N ALA A 459 -3.63 17.00 -20.39
CA ALA A 459 -2.54 17.97 -20.52
C ALA A 459 -1.68 17.74 -21.78
N VAL A 460 -1.44 16.47 -22.17
CA VAL A 460 -0.60 16.13 -23.32
C VAL A 460 -1.24 16.61 -24.62
N GLU A 461 -2.51 16.26 -24.85
CA GLU A 461 -3.27 16.69 -26.03
C GLU A 461 -3.38 18.21 -26.12
N SER A 462 -3.71 18.85 -24.99
CA SER A 462 -3.89 20.31 -24.92
C SER A 462 -2.57 21.04 -25.21
N TYR A 463 -1.45 20.55 -24.66
CA TYR A 463 -0.12 21.13 -24.88
C TYR A 463 0.37 20.94 -26.32
N VAL A 464 0.22 19.72 -26.86
CA VAL A 464 0.61 19.41 -28.26
C VAL A 464 -0.18 20.26 -29.24
N LYS A 465 -1.48 20.44 -29.01
CA LYS A 465 -2.33 21.24 -29.89
C LYS A 465 -1.97 22.72 -29.87
N GLU A 466 -1.70 23.29 -28.69
CA GLU A 466 -1.41 24.73 -28.57
C GLU A 466 0.00 25.10 -29.05
N PHE A 467 1.00 24.29 -28.73
CA PHE A 467 2.41 24.60 -29.02
C PHE A 467 2.95 23.89 -30.27
N GLU A 468 2.09 23.16 -31.00
CA GLU A 468 2.42 22.44 -32.24
C GLU A 468 3.69 21.57 -32.12
N CYS A 469 3.86 20.89 -30.97
CA CYS A 469 5.06 20.10 -30.65
C CYS A 469 4.79 18.60 -30.65
N SER A 470 5.85 17.79 -30.53
CA SER A 470 5.70 16.34 -30.40
C SER A 470 5.20 15.95 -29.00
N LYS A 471 4.53 14.78 -28.89
CA LYS A 471 4.14 14.23 -27.58
C LYS A 471 5.33 14.06 -26.62
N GLN A 472 6.50 13.72 -27.15
CA GLN A 472 7.72 13.56 -26.34
C GLN A 472 8.20 14.90 -25.76
N GLU A 473 8.16 15.98 -26.54
CA GLU A 473 8.47 17.31 -26.04
C GLU A 473 7.45 17.76 -24.99
N ALA A 474 6.15 17.51 -25.21
CA ALA A 474 5.12 17.77 -24.23
C ALA A 474 5.40 17.03 -22.91
N TYR A 475 5.74 15.73 -22.94
CA TYR A 475 6.09 14.98 -21.73
C TYR A 475 7.23 15.61 -20.93
N VAL A 476 8.30 16.04 -21.60
CA VAL A 476 9.45 16.70 -20.94
C VAL A 476 9.03 18.04 -20.33
N LYS A 477 8.17 18.81 -21.01
CA LYS A 477 7.67 20.09 -20.50
C LYS A 477 6.75 19.91 -19.29
N LEU A 478 5.82 18.96 -19.35
CA LEU A 478 4.92 18.63 -18.24
C LEU A 478 5.70 18.09 -17.03
N GLU A 479 6.74 17.29 -17.25
CA GLU A 479 7.64 16.85 -16.17
C GLU A 479 8.30 18.04 -15.46
N LYS A 480 8.82 18.99 -16.25
CA LYS A 480 9.44 20.20 -15.70
C LYS A 480 8.45 21.02 -14.88
N LEU A 481 7.21 21.15 -15.33
CA LEU A 481 6.15 21.83 -14.55
C LEU A 481 5.87 21.11 -13.22
N GLY A 482 5.85 19.77 -13.23
CA GLY A 482 5.74 18.99 -11.99
C GLY A 482 6.92 19.20 -11.04
N VAL A 483 8.15 19.28 -11.56
CA VAL A 483 9.34 19.60 -10.75
C VAL A 483 9.26 21.00 -10.15
N ASN A 484 8.84 22.00 -10.93
CA ASN A 484 8.64 23.36 -10.43
C ASN A 484 7.57 23.40 -9.33
N ALA A 485 6.49 22.64 -9.47
CA ALA A 485 5.45 22.55 -8.44
C ALA A 485 5.99 21.94 -7.12
N TRP A 486 6.92 20.97 -7.18
CA TRP A 486 7.61 20.50 -5.97
C TRP A 486 8.48 21.59 -5.32
N GLN A 487 9.13 22.44 -6.11
CA GLN A 487 9.89 23.58 -5.59
C GLN A 487 8.96 24.63 -4.94
N ASP A 488 7.77 24.87 -5.51
CA ASP A 488 6.75 25.75 -4.92
C ASP A 488 6.21 25.19 -3.60
N LEU A 489 5.96 23.87 -3.52
CA LEU A 489 5.61 23.19 -2.26
C LEU A 489 6.70 23.35 -1.19
N ASN A 490 7.97 23.26 -1.58
CA ASN A 490 9.10 23.49 -0.68
C ASN A 490 9.14 24.94 -0.21
N LYS A 491 8.96 25.90 -1.12
CA LYS A 491 8.99 27.33 -0.83
C LYS A 491 7.92 27.74 0.18
N ASP A 492 6.68 27.32 -0.02
CA ASP A 492 5.58 27.62 0.91
C ASP A 492 5.70 26.89 2.26
N SER A 493 6.58 25.87 2.36
CA SER A 493 6.91 25.22 3.62
C SER A 493 7.94 26.00 4.46
N LEU A 494 8.55 27.07 3.93
CA LEU A 494 9.60 27.84 4.61
C LEU A 494 9.06 29.15 5.21
N GLN A 495 9.74 29.65 6.25
CA GLN A 495 9.41 30.93 6.89
C GLN A 495 9.66 32.14 5.96
N PRO A 496 8.78 33.16 5.95
CA PRO A 496 7.50 33.23 6.68
C PRO A 496 6.42 32.34 6.05
N MET A 497 5.91 31.38 6.84
CA MET A 497 4.92 30.41 6.35
C MET A 497 3.53 31.06 6.18
N PRO A 498 2.78 30.73 5.12
CA PRO A 498 1.46 31.33 4.87
C PRO A 498 0.34 30.72 5.74
N ALA A 499 0.57 29.57 6.37
CA ALA A 499 -0.31 28.93 7.34
C ALA A 499 0.53 28.09 8.33
N PRO A 500 -0.04 27.63 9.46
CA PRO A 500 0.67 26.76 10.39
C PRO A 500 1.16 25.47 9.72
N MET A 501 2.36 24.99 10.11
CA MET A 501 2.99 23.80 9.51
C MET A 501 2.06 22.58 9.49
N LEU A 502 1.27 22.35 10.54
CA LEU A 502 0.31 21.24 10.60
C LEU A 502 -0.69 21.24 9.42
N VAL A 503 -1.10 22.42 8.94
CA VAL A 503 -2.01 22.62 7.82
C VAL A 503 -1.28 22.39 6.50
N LEU A 504 -0.10 23.02 6.34
CA LEU A 504 0.74 22.89 5.15
C LEU A 504 1.11 21.42 4.89
N MET A 505 1.43 20.67 5.95
CA MET A 505 1.78 19.25 5.89
C MET A 505 0.66 18.39 5.30
N ARG A 506 -0.62 18.76 5.46
CA ARG A 506 -1.72 18.00 4.83
C ARG A 506 -1.67 18.15 3.32
N VAL A 507 -1.50 19.38 2.85
CA VAL A 507 -1.38 19.72 1.41
C VAL A 507 -0.17 19.03 0.79
N LEU A 508 0.98 19.04 1.48
CA LEU A 508 2.18 18.35 1.05
C LEU A 508 2.00 16.82 1.00
N ASN A 509 1.37 16.24 2.02
CA ASN A 509 1.20 14.79 2.08
C ASN A 509 0.25 14.28 0.98
N PHE A 510 -0.69 15.10 0.50
CA PHE A 510 -1.39 14.80 -0.74
C PHE A 510 -0.42 14.66 -1.93
N ALA A 511 0.47 15.64 -2.17
CA ALA A 511 1.48 15.54 -3.24
C ALA A 511 2.40 14.31 -3.09
N ARG A 512 2.74 13.92 -1.85
CA ARG A 512 3.48 12.68 -1.57
C ARG A 512 2.67 11.43 -1.90
N ALA A 513 1.37 11.44 -1.64
CA ALA A 513 0.50 10.31 -1.88
C ALA A 513 0.32 10.03 -3.38
N ILE A 514 0.06 11.04 -4.22
CA ILE A 514 0.03 10.83 -5.67
C ILE A 514 1.39 10.34 -6.19
N ASN A 515 2.49 10.86 -5.64
CA ASN A 515 3.83 10.45 -6.04
C ASN A 515 4.14 8.98 -5.73
N LEU A 516 3.48 8.39 -4.73
CA LEU A 516 3.51 6.95 -4.47
C LEU A 516 2.59 6.19 -5.44
N ILE A 517 1.36 6.66 -5.60
CA ILE A 517 0.28 5.93 -6.26
C ILE A 517 0.45 5.93 -7.79
N TYR A 518 0.97 7.00 -8.38
CA TYR A 518 1.13 7.12 -9.83
C TYR A 518 2.60 7.07 -10.26
N LYS A 519 3.50 6.55 -9.41
CA LYS A 519 4.95 6.64 -9.68
C LYS A 519 5.35 6.04 -11.02
N ASP A 520 4.91 4.80 -11.23
CA ASP A 520 5.28 3.98 -12.39
C ASP A 520 4.06 3.65 -13.26
N GLU A 521 2.88 3.57 -12.65
CA GLU A 521 1.59 3.25 -13.27
C GLU A 521 0.45 3.72 -12.35
N ASP A 522 -0.79 3.76 -12.84
CA ASP A 522 -1.97 4.01 -12.01
C ASP A 522 -2.34 2.75 -11.19
N ILE A 523 -1.79 2.68 -9.98
CA ILE A 523 -2.06 1.57 -9.05
C ILE A 523 -3.34 1.79 -8.22
N TYR A 524 -4.00 2.94 -8.33
CA TYR A 524 -5.30 3.17 -7.71
C TYR A 524 -6.41 2.46 -8.48
N THR A 525 -6.48 2.69 -9.79
CA THR A 525 -7.40 1.96 -10.67
C THR A 525 -7.03 0.49 -10.75
N ASN A 526 -5.73 0.18 -10.90
CA ASN A 526 -5.20 -1.18 -11.05
C ASN A 526 -4.55 -1.68 -9.76
N SER A 527 -5.34 -1.88 -8.70
CA SER A 527 -4.82 -2.15 -7.36
C SER A 527 -4.39 -3.61 -7.11
N LYS A 528 -4.60 -4.52 -8.06
CA LYS A 528 -4.32 -5.98 -7.95
C LYS A 528 -2.91 -6.38 -7.55
N THR A 529 -1.91 -5.56 -7.86
CA THR A 529 -0.50 -5.91 -7.72
C THR A 529 0.20 -5.01 -6.70
N LYS A 530 0.81 -3.91 -7.13
CA LYS A 530 1.70 -3.09 -6.30
C LYS A 530 0.99 -2.47 -5.10
N LEU A 531 -0.21 -1.93 -5.28
CA LEU A 531 -0.93 -1.30 -4.17
C LEU A 531 -1.41 -2.34 -3.16
N LYS A 532 -1.90 -3.49 -3.63
CA LYS A 532 -2.19 -4.64 -2.77
C LYS A 532 -0.97 -5.06 -1.96
N ASP A 533 0.19 -5.20 -2.59
CA ASP A 533 1.43 -5.55 -1.87
C ASP A 533 1.82 -4.51 -0.82
N ILE A 534 1.64 -3.22 -1.10
CA ILE A 534 1.87 -2.14 -0.13
C ILE A 534 0.91 -2.31 1.05
N ILE A 535 -0.40 -2.40 0.79
CA ILE A 535 -1.43 -2.52 1.85
C ILE A 535 -1.24 -3.79 2.68
N THR A 536 -0.94 -4.94 2.06
CA THR A 536 -0.69 -6.19 2.79
C THR A 536 0.55 -6.11 3.70
N LYS A 537 1.62 -5.43 3.27
CA LYS A 537 2.80 -5.20 4.13
C LYS A 537 2.49 -4.27 5.30
N PHE A 538 1.55 -3.35 5.09
CA PHE A 538 1.03 -2.44 6.10
C PHE A 538 0.10 -3.10 7.10
N ASP A 539 -0.58 -4.18 6.71
CA ASP A 539 -1.60 -4.87 7.48
C ASP A 539 -1.04 -6.02 8.36
N GLY A 540 0.21 -6.43 8.14
CA GLY A 540 0.94 -7.37 9.01
C GLY A 540 0.47 -8.83 8.94
N SER A 541 -0.68 -9.09 8.34
CA SER A 541 -1.45 -10.35 8.34
C SER A 541 -0.81 -11.55 7.60
N ILE A 542 0.41 -11.42 7.09
CA ILE A 542 1.21 -12.56 6.56
C ILE A 542 2.60 -12.66 7.22
N GLY A 543 3.07 -11.59 7.87
CA GLY A 543 4.35 -11.58 8.58
C GLY A 543 4.25 -12.14 10.00
N GLU A 544 3.19 -11.80 10.73
CA GLU A 544 3.06 -12.23 12.13
C GLU A 544 2.76 -13.72 12.30
N ALA A 545 2.06 -14.36 11.36
CA ALA A 545 1.87 -15.81 11.40
C ALA A 545 3.20 -16.56 11.19
N ALA A 546 4.08 -16.01 10.36
CA ALA A 546 5.43 -16.53 10.15
C ALA A 546 6.34 -16.23 11.35
N GLU A 547 6.24 -15.03 11.96
CA GLU A 547 6.97 -14.69 13.18
C GLU A 547 6.47 -15.46 14.41
N ARG A 548 5.16 -15.73 14.55
CA ARG A 548 4.63 -16.61 15.60
C ARG A 548 5.05 -18.05 15.41
N MET A 549 5.07 -18.55 14.16
CA MET A 549 5.66 -19.87 13.87
C MET A 549 7.15 -19.92 14.18
N TYR A 550 7.90 -18.83 13.92
CA TYR A 550 9.32 -18.74 14.28
C TYR A 550 9.53 -18.67 15.80
N ARG A 551 8.66 -17.96 16.53
CA ARG A 551 8.73 -17.84 18.00
C ARG A 551 8.34 -19.14 18.71
N MET A 552 7.34 -19.86 18.19
CA MET A 552 6.94 -21.18 18.70
C MET A 552 8.00 -22.26 18.48
N ASN A 553 8.90 -22.10 17.49
CA ASN A 553 10.00 -23.04 17.25
C ASN A 553 11.25 -22.77 18.12
N PHE A 554 11.22 -21.77 19.01
CA PHE A 554 12.37 -21.39 19.86
C PHE A 554 12.11 -21.53 21.36
N GLU A 555 10.96 -22.05 21.78
CA GLU A 555 10.63 -22.23 23.21
C GLU A 555 10.59 -23.70 23.69
N ASP A 556 10.86 -24.68 22.83
CA ASP A 556 10.98 -26.08 23.26
C ASP A 556 12.32 -26.71 22.80
N GLY A 557 13.24 -26.87 23.76
CA GLY A 557 14.13 -28.03 23.80
C GLY A 557 15.58 -27.89 23.33
N GLU A 558 16.46 -27.84 24.34
CA GLU A 558 17.83 -28.40 24.39
C GLU A 558 18.98 -27.74 23.62
N LEU A 559 19.77 -27.01 24.43
CA LEU A 559 21.22 -26.85 24.34
C LEU A 559 21.92 -28.05 23.69
N LEU A 560 22.53 -27.82 22.53
CA LEU A 560 23.79 -28.45 22.17
C LEU A 560 24.76 -27.35 21.78
N GLU A 561 25.80 -27.24 22.59
CA GLU A 561 27.05 -26.56 22.28
C GLU A 561 27.60 -27.12 20.97
N GLU A 562 28.00 -26.25 20.03
CA GLU A 562 28.98 -26.62 19.03
C GLU A 562 30.11 -25.60 19.09
N ASP A 563 31.28 -26.17 19.35
CA ASP A 563 32.57 -25.54 19.59
C ASP A 563 33.05 -24.71 18.40
N ASP A 564 33.77 -23.64 18.75
CA ASP A 564 34.68 -22.92 17.88
C ASP A 564 35.74 -23.89 17.33
N ASP A 565 35.90 -23.94 16.01
CA ASP A 565 37.20 -24.23 15.40
C ASP A 565 37.33 -23.41 14.10
N GLU A 566 38.15 -22.36 14.18
CA GLU A 566 38.80 -21.74 13.03
C GLU A 566 39.80 -22.74 12.44
N GLU A 567 39.74 -23.01 11.14
CA GLU A 567 40.96 -23.23 10.36
C GLU A 567 40.76 -22.99 8.86
N SER A 568 41.86 -22.52 8.27
CA SER A 568 42.02 -21.83 7.00
C SER A 568 42.37 -22.74 5.82
N ASP A 569 42.20 -22.16 4.63
CA ASP A 569 42.92 -22.39 3.37
C ASP A 569 42.53 -23.55 2.43
N GLU A 570 42.22 -23.12 1.19
CA GLU A 570 42.52 -23.67 -0.14
C GLU A 570 42.38 -25.17 -0.43
N GLU A 571 41.48 -25.53 -1.36
CA GLU A 571 41.82 -26.22 -2.63
C GLU A 571 40.57 -26.45 -3.52
N GLU A 572 40.74 -26.23 -4.83
CA GLU A 572 39.79 -26.61 -5.88
C GLU A 572 39.74 -28.15 -6.02
N GLU A 573 38.55 -28.76 -6.06
CA GLU A 573 38.21 -29.83 -7.03
C GLU A 573 36.74 -30.32 -6.95
N THR A 574 36.07 -30.26 -8.11
CA THR A 574 34.96 -31.12 -8.59
C THR A 574 33.69 -31.34 -7.73
N GLU A 575 32.58 -30.68 -8.12
CA GLU A 575 31.23 -31.07 -7.69
C GLU A 575 30.95 -32.54 -8.05
N SER A 576 30.84 -33.39 -7.03
CA SER A 576 30.44 -34.80 -7.17
C SER A 576 29.07 -34.93 -7.84
N SER A 577 28.95 -35.82 -8.82
CA SER A 577 27.70 -36.18 -9.52
C SER A 577 26.53 -36.55 -8.58
N ILE A 578 26.84 -36.92 -7.33
CA ILE A 578 25.86 -37.21 -6.27
C ILE A 578 25.18 -35.92 -5.78
N ASP A 579 25.90 -34.80 -5.68
CA ASP A 579 25.34 -33.53 -5.20
C ASP A 579 24.37 -32.93 -6.24
N LEU A 580 24.70 -33.10 -7.53
CA LEU A 580 23.81 -32.74 -8.63
C LEU A 580 22.53 -33.60 -8.64
N LEU A 581 22.66 -34.91 -8.35
CA LEU A 581 21.53 -35.83 -8.23
C LEU A 581 20.63 -35.46 -7.05
N VAL A 582 21.20 -35.11 -5.90
CA VAL A 582 20.47 -34.65 -4.71
C VAL A 582 19.70 -33.37 -5.00
N ARG A 583 20.33 -32.37 -5.64
CA ARG A 583 19.64 -31.12 -6.04
C ARG A 583 18.54 -31.37 -7.08
N PHE A 584 18.77 -32.28 -8.03
CA PHE A 584 17.76 -32.66 -9.02
C PHE A 584 16.55 -33.33 -8.38
N VAL A 585 16.78 -34.27 -7.46
CA VAL A 585 15.74 -34.98 -6.71
C VAL A 585 14.95 -34.01 -5.84
N GLN A 586 15.62 -33.10 -5.12
CA GLN A 586 14.96 -32.04 -4.32
C GLN A 586 14.11 -31.09 -5.18
N SER A 587 14.58 -30.72 -6.38
CA SER A 587 13.84 -29.89 -7.34
C SER A 587 12.60 -30.61 -7.88
N MET A 588 12.71 -31.91 -8.17
CA MET A 588 11.60 -32.77 -8.59
C MET A 588 10.54 -32.88 -7.48
N PHE A 589 10.94 -33.11 -6.22
CA PHE A 589 10.01 -33.16 -5.08
C PHE A 589 9.29 -31.82 -4.86
N LYS A 590 10.00 -30.68 -4.98
CA LYS A 590 9.36 -29.34 -4.93
C LYS A 590 8.33 -29.14 -6.04
N LYS A 591 8.60 -29.63 -7.25
CA LYS A 591 7.67 -29.53 -8.40
C LYS A 591 6.45 -30.45 -8.24
N VAL A 592 6.64 -31.68 -7.77
CA VAL A 592 5.55 -32.64 -7.51
C VAL A 592 4.69 -32.17 -6.35
N SER A 593 5.29 -31.66 -5.26
CA SER A 593 4.57 -31.05 -4.13
C SER A 593 3.72 -29.85 -4.56
N LYS A 594 4.24 -28.97 -5.43
CA LYS A 594 3.46 -27.86 -6.01
C LYS A 594 2.30 -28.35 -6.88
N ARG A 595 2.49 -29.42 -7.66
CA ARG A 595 1.41 -30.00 -8.49
C ARG A 595 0.36 -30.72 -7.66
N ALA A 596 0.77 -31.44 -6.62
CA ALA A 596 -0.14 -32.09 -5.68
C ALA A 596 -1.00 -31.05 -4.94
N LYS A 597 -0.39 -30.00 -4.37
CA LYS A 597 -1.12 -28.88 -3.72
C LYS A 597 -2.08 -28.15 -4.67
N LYS A 598 -1.74 -28.05 -5.96
CA LYS A 598 -2.61 -27.45 -6.99
C LYS A 598 -3.80 -28.35 -7.34
N ALA A 599 -3.59 -29.67 -7.37
CA ALA A 599 -4.66 -30.65 -7.59
C ALA A 599 -5.62 -30.75 -6.39
N THR A 600 -5.11 -30.69 -5.16
CA THR A 600 -5.97 -30.69 -3.95
C THR A 600 -6.87 -29.45 -3.88
N ARG A 601 -6.37 -28.28 -4.28
CA ARG A 601 -7.16 -27.04 -4.40
C ARG A 601 -8.22 -27.06 -5.50
N SER A 602 -8.15 -27.99 -6.46
CA SER A 602 -9.15 -28.11 -7.54
C SER A 602 -10.31 -29.06 -7.22
N ILE A 603 -10.19 -29.85 -6.14
CA ILE A 603 -11.16 -30.90 -5.76
C ILE A 603 -11.94 -30.49 -4.50
N LEU A 604 -11.41 -29.58 -3.69
CA LEU A 604 -12.09 -29.03 -2.51
C LEU A 604 -12.76 -27.69 -2.86
N PRO A 605 -14.03 -27.47 -2.48
CA PRO A 605 -14.67 -26.17 -2.65
C PRO A 605 -13.97 -25.11 -1.78
N ASP A 606 -13.91 -23.88 -2.29
CA ASP A 606 -13.40 -22.72 -1.55
C ASP A 606 -14.27 -22.49 -0.31
N VAL A 607 -13.61 -22.56 0.85
CA VAL A 607 -14.00 -21.95 2.14
C VAL A 607 -15.51 -21.96 2.45
N ILE A 608 -15.95 -22.94 3.24
CA ILE A 608 -17.24 -22.83 3.95
C ILE A 608 -17.12 -21.69 4.97
N SER A 609 -17.97 -20.68 4.82
CA SER A 609 -18.06 -19.48 5.68
C SER A 609 -18.21 -19.84 7.17
N PRO A 610 -17.61 -19.09 8.11
CA PRO A 610 -17.76 -19.31 9.55
C PRO A 610 -19.18 -19.08 10.09
N GLN A 611 -20.13 -18.62 9.27
CA GLN A 611 -21.51 -18.31 9.68
C GLN A 611 -22.35 -19.53 10.13
N LEU A 612 -21.79 -20.74 10.14
CA LEU A 612 -22.46 -21.92 10.71
C LEU A 612 -22.24 -22.09 12.21
N PHE A 613 -21.43 -21.25 12.83
CA PHE A 613 -21.30 -21.17 14.28
C PHE A 613 -21.84 -19.83 14.77
N ILE A 614 -22.77 -19.89 15.73
CA ILE A 614 -23.42 -18.79 16.45
C ILE A 614 -24.78 -18.37 15.85
N LEU A 615 -25.83 -19.07 16.29
CA LEU A 615 -27.12 -18.51 16.76
C LEU A 615 -27.92 -19.67 17.41
N PRO A 616 -28.15 -19.70 18.73
CA PRO A 616 -29.24 -20.48 19.29
C PRO A 616 -30.54 -19.72 18.99
N GLU A 617 -31.60 -20.45 18.60
CA GLU A 617 -32.94 -19.95 18.21
C GLU A 617 -33.14 -19.68 16.71
N LEU A 618 -33.28 -20.75 15.92
CA LEU A 618 -34.14 -20.77 14.73
C LEU A 618 -34.65 -22.21 14.51
N GLU A 619 -35.87 -22.48 14.95
CA GLU A 619 -36.65 -23.68 14.60
C GLU A 619 -37.07 -23.64 13.12
N THR A 620 -36.13 -23.80 12.19
CA THR A 620 -36.48 -24.04 10.78
C THR A 620 -35.64 -25.17 10.18
N PRO A 621 -36.26 -26.26 9.68
CA PRO A 621 -35.52 -27.35 9.05
C PRO A 621 -34.95 -26.90 7.69
N ILE A 622 -33.68 -27.22 7.46
CA ILE A 622 -32.99 -26.98 6.19
C ILE A 622 -33.57 -27.91 5.12
N LEU A 623 -34.06 -27.33 4.02
CA LEU A 623 -34.67 -28.06 2.91
C LEU A 623 -33.60 -28.43 1.87
N LEU A 624 -33.22 -29.71 1.77
CA LEU A 624 -32.32 -30.21 0.72
C LEU A 624 -33.12 -30.86 -0.41
N GLN A 625 -33.10 -30.26 -1.60
CA GLN A 625 -33.63 -30.87 -2.83
C GLN A 625 -32.52 -31.62 -3.56
N VAL A 626 -32.68 -32.95 -3.72
CA VAL A 626 -31.75 -33.78 -4.49
C VAL A 626 -32.52 -34.52 -5.58
N GLN A 627 -32.10 -34.35 -6.84
CA GLN A 627 -32.65 -35.03 -8.01
C GLN A 627 -31.83 -36.29 -8.30
N PHE A 628 -32.47 -37.46 -8.35
CA PHE A 628 -31.79 -38.73 -8.64
C PHE A 628 -32.03 -39.19 -10.09
N PRO A 629 -31.03 -39.80 -10.76
CA PRO A 629 -31.21 -40.44 -12.07
C PRO A 629 -32.22 -41.60 -12.01
N ALA A 630 -32.94 -41.84 -13.12
CA ALA A 630 -34.04 -42.80 -13.20
C ALA A 630 -33.65 -44.26 -12.87
N GLU A 631 -32.37 -44.61 -13.03
CA GLU A 631 -31.84 -45.97 -12.82
C GLU A 631 -31.68 -46.34 -11.34
N THR A 632 -31.64 -45.36 -10.42
CA THR A 632 -31.48 -45.58 -8.97
C THR A 632 -32.82 -45.70 -8.23
N LYS A 633 -33.94 -45.53 -8.95
CA LYS A 633 -35.29 -45.35 -8.40
C LYS A 633 -35.86 -46.58 -7.70
N ASN A 634 -35.59 -47.79 -8.20
CA ASN A 634 -36.16 -49.01 -7.62
C ASN A 634 -35.38 -49.50 -6.39
N THR A 635 -34.06 -49.33 -6.38
CA THR A 635 -33.19 -49.77 -5.28
C THR A 635 -33.34 -48.89 -4.04
N LEU A 636 -33.58 -47.59 -4.22
CA LEU A 636 -33.73 -46.63 -3.11
C LEU A 636 -35.08 -46.77 -2.40
N VAL A 637 -36.16 -47.06 -3.14
CA VAL A 637 -37.51 -47.26 -2.58
C VAL A 637 -37.55 -48.51 -1.69
N ASP A 638 -36.95 -49.62 -2.13
CA ASP A 638 -36.86 -50.85 -1.32
C ASP A 638 -36.02 -50.67 -0.04
N TYR A 639 -34.97 -49.84 -0.09
CA TYR A 639 -34.13 -49.57 1.07
C TYR A 639 -34.83 -48.66 2.10
N LEU A 640 -35.56 -47.65 1.64
CA LEU A 640 -36.33 -46.74 2.49
C LEU A 640 -37.54 -47.44 3.14
N HIS A 641 -38.19 -48.37 2.44
CA HIS A 641 -39.28 -49.17 3.00
C HIS A 641 -38.81 -50.09 4.16
N LYS A 642 -37.54 -50.54 4.10
CA LYS A 642 -36.88 -51.34 5.16
C LYS A 642 -36.45 -50.51 6.37
N LEU A 643 -36.17 -49.22 6.19
CA LEU A 643 -35.77 -48.29 7.25
C LEU A 643 -36.99 -47.80 8.05
N CYS A 644 -38.11 -47.51 7.40
CA CYS A 644 -39.34 -47.06 8.07
C CYS A 644 -39.99 -48.14 8.96
N SER A 645 -39.71 -49.43 8.76
CA SER A 645 -40.27 -50.49 9.61
C SER A 645 -39.53 -50.68 10.94
N LYS A 646 -38.47 -49.91 11.23
CA LYS A 646 -37.61 -50.09 12.42
C LYS A 646 -37.45 -48.86 13.33
N SER A 647 -38.00 -47.71 12.97
CA SER A 647 -37.87 -46.50 13.80
C SER A 647 -39.12 -45.62 13.72
N SER A 648 -39.62 -45.23 14.90
CA SER A 648 -40.73 -44.29 15.10
C SER A 648 -40.36 -42.88 14.64
N LEU A 649 -40.43 -42.63 13.34
CA LEU A 649 -40.33 -41.31 12.70
C LEU A 649 -41.68 -40.94 12.05
N PRO A 650 -42.07 -39.64 12.06
CA PRO A 650 -43.40 -39.23 11.63
C PRO A 650 -43.56 -39.21 10.09
N SER A 651 -44.65 -39.83 9.64
CA SER A 651 -45.49 -39.60 8.45
C SER A 651 -44.85 -38.99 7.20
N VAL A 652 -44.52 -39.83 6.22
CA VAL A 652 -44.26 -39.44 4.82
C VAL A 652 -45.60 -39.40 4.05
N LEU A 653 -45.96 -38.25 3.47
CA LEU A 653 -47.16 -38.08 2.66
C LEU A 653 -46.84 -38.39 1.18
N PHE A 654 -47.49 -39.40 0.60
CA PHE A 654 -47.34 -39.80 -0.81
C PHE A 654 -48.57 -39.37 -1.63
N VAL A 655 -48.41 -38.44 -2.59
CA VAL A 655 -49.27 -38.32 -3.78
C VAL A 655 -48.47 -37.82 -4.99
N GLY A 656 -48.34 -38.66 -6.01
CA GLY A 656 -48.24 -38.30 -7.44
C GLY A 656 -47.25 -37.24 -7.92
N GLY A 657 -45.95 -37.58 -8.00
CA GLY A 657 -44.91 -36.79 -8.69
C GLY A 657 -43.73 -36.47 -7.78
N MET A 658 -42.66 -37.28 -7.84
CA MET A 658 -41.63 -37.43 -6.81
C MET A 658 -40.93 -36.13 -6.36
N GLN A 659 -41.20 -35.72 -5.12
CA GLN A 659 -40.26 -35.03 -4.22
C GLN A 659 -40.29 -35.77 -2.88
N VAL A 660 -39.11 -36.14 -2.35
CA VAL A 660 -39.00 -36.72 -1.01
C VAL A 660 -38.06 -35.85 -0.20
N THR A 661 -38.59 -35.28 0.90
CA THR A 661 -37.85 -34.46 1.86
C THR A 661 -37.51 -35.32 3.07
N PHE A 662 -36.24 -35.34 3.47
CA PHE A 662 -35.81 -35.93 4.73
C PHE A 662 -35.15 -34.84 5.58
N ALA A 663 -35.50 -34.75 6.86
CA ALA A 663 -34.72 -33.99 7.82
C ALA A 663 -33.52 -34.85 8.25
N VAL A 664 -32.30 -34.39 8.00
CA VAL A 664 -31.07 -35.04 8.48
C VAL A 664 -30.40 -34.11 9.47
N ASP A 665 -30.06 -34.65 10.64
CA ASP A 665 -29.35 -33.94 11.69
C ASP A 665 -27.95 -33.51 11.19
N GLY A 666 -27.69 -32.20 11.14
CA GLY A 666 -26.46 -31.63 10.57
C GLY A 666 -25.18 -32.11 11.27
N VAL A 667 -25.31 -32.54 12.53
CA VAL A 667 -24.22 -33.13 13.33
C VAL A 667 -23.77 -34.47 12.73
N LEU A 668 -24.69 -35.28 12.21
CA LEU A 668 -24.39 -36.59 11.64
C LEU A 668 -23.64 -36.47 10.30
N ILE A 669 -23.98 -35.45 9.50
CA ILE A 669 -23.31 -35.14 8.23
C ILE A 669 -21.89 -34.63 8.48
N LEU A 670 -21.71 -33.73 9.45
CA LEU A 670 -20.39 -33.22 9.83
C LEU A 670 -19.49 -34.32 10.41
N ALA A 671 -20.04 -35.25 11.19
CA ALA A 671 -19.32 -36.42 11.67
C ALA A 671 -18.88 -37.33 10.52
N LEU A 672 -19.77 -37.62 9.57
CA LEU A 672 -19.46 -38.42 8.37
C LEU A 672 -18.37 -37.77 7.49
N LEU A 673 -18.45 -36.45 7.27
CA LEU A 673 -17.46 -35.71 6.49
C LEU A 673 -16.09 -35.66 7.18
N SER A 674 -16.07 -35.57 8.51
CA SER A 674 -14.83 -35.61 9.30
C SER A 674 -14.17 -36.99 9.26
N ILE A 675 -14.98 -38.06 9.36
CA ILE A 675 -14.51 -39.44 9.21
C ILE A 675 -13.99 -39.69 7.79
N LEU A 676 -14.69 -39.19 6.77
CA LEU A 676 -14.28 -39.33 5.37
C LEU A 676 -12.97 -38.58 5.10
N LYS A 677 -12.78 -37.38 5.66
CA LYS A 677 -11.53 -36.62 5.59
C LYS A 677 -10.37 -37.39 6.22
N ALA A 678 -10.55 -37.90 7.44
CA ALA A 678 -9.53 -38.70 8.12
C ALA A 678 -9.19 -39.98 7.34
N PHE A 679 -10.19 -40.63 6.74
CA PHE A 679 -9.98 -41.81 5.90
C PHE A 679 -9.20 -41.48 4.62
N LEU A 680 -9.52 -40.37 3.95
CA LEU A 680 -8.78 -39.89 2.78
C LEU A 680 -7.33 -39.50 3.10
N GLU A 681 -7.08 -38.88 4.26
CA GLU A 681 -5.73 -38.56 4.74
C GLU A 681 -4.91 -39.83 5.00
N VAL A 682 -5.52 -40.87 5.59
CA VAL A 682 -4.88 -42.17 5.79
C VAL A 682 -4.59 -42.87 4.46
N VAL A 683 -5.53 -42.87 3.51
CA VAL A 683 -5.35 -43.46 2.16
C VAL A 683 -4.26 -42.73 1.39
N CYS A 684 -4.19 -41.40 1.47
CA CYS A 684 -3.13 -40.61 0.83
C CYS A 684 -1.76 -40.86 1.46
N SER A 685 -1.71 -41.06 2.78
CA SER A 685 -0.47 -41.39 3.51
C SER A 685 0.02 -42.80 3.18
N LEU A 686 -0.89 -43.78 3.10
CA LEU A 686 -0.56 -45.14 2.64
C LEU A 686 -0.09 -45.15 1.18
N GLY A 687 -0.76 -44.41 0.30
CA GLY A 687 -0.38 -44.26 -1.11
C GLY A 687 1.00 -43.63 -1.28
N GLY A 688 1.33 -42.62 -0.46
CA GLY A 688 2.65 -42.01 -0.41
C GLY A 688 3.73 -42.99 0.08
N ALA A 689 3.46 -43.75 1.14
CA ALA A 689 4.39 -44.75 1.68
C ALA A 689 4.66 -45.89 0.69
N VAL A 690 3.63 -46.38 -0.01
CA VAL A 690 3.78 -47.41 -1.06
C VAL A 690 4.59 -46.88 -2.24
N PHE A 691 4.39 -45.61 -2.63
CA PHE A 691 5.16 -44.99 -3.71
C PHE A 691 6.64 -44.82 -3.34
N VAL A 692 6.94 -44.44 -2.10
CA VAL A 692 8.33 -44.36 -1.58
C VAL A 692 8.96 -45.74 -1.51
N ALA A 693 8.24 -46.77 -1.06
CA ALA A 693 8.73 -48.14 -1.04
C ALA A 693 9.04 -48.68 -2.45
N ILE A 694 8.20 -48.38 -3.45
CA ILE A 694 8.43 -48.75 -4.85
C ILE A 694 9.65 -48.01 -5.42
N LEU A 695 9.82 -46.72 -5.10
CA LEU A 695 11.00 -45.95 -5.54
C LEU A 695 12.29 -46.47 -4.91
N LEU A 696 12.29 -46.77 -3.60
CA LEU A 696 13.44 -47.37 -2.92
C LEU A 696 13.78 -48.74 -3.50
N LEU A 697 12.78 -49.60 -3.76
CA LEU A 697 13.00 -50.89 -4.43
C LEU A 697 13.57 -50.73 -5.83
N ARG A 698 13.15 -49.72 -6.61
CA ARG A 698 13.72 -49.45 -7.94
C ARG A 698 15.14 -48.91 -7.89
N VAL A 699 15.46 -48.08 -6.91
CA VAL A 699 16.82 -47.55 -6.69
C VAL A 699 17.74 -48.69 -6.26
N LEU A 700 17.32 -49.53 -5.31
CA LEU A 700 18.06 -50.72 -4.90
C LEU A 700 18.26 -51.70 -6.05
N TRP A 701 17.22 -51.96 -6.86
CA TRP A 701 17.34 -52.82 -8.04
C TRP A 701 18.31 -52.26 -9.09
N SER A 702 18.30 -50.94 -9.29
CA SER A 702 19.23 -50.28 -10.22
C SER A 702 20.67 -50.30 -9.71
N ALA A 703 20.88 -50.13 -8.40
CA ALA A 703 22.19 -50.25 -7.77
C ALA A 703 22.74 -51.68 -7.84
N VAL A 704 21.90 -52.69 -7.59
CA VAL A 704 22.28 -54.11 -7.72
C VAL A 704 22.59 -54.46 -9.18
N SER A 705 21.79 -53.98 -10.14
CA SER A 705 22.04 -54.18 -11.57
C SER A 705 23.33 -53.50 -12.03
N TYR A 706 23.62 -52.30 -11.52
CA TYR A 706 24.86 -51.58 -11.80
C TYR A 706 26.09 -52.33 -11.26
N LEU A 707 26.03 -52.82 -10.02
CA LEU A 707 27.11 -53.62 -9.41
C LEU A 707 27.30 -54.98 -10.10
N GLN A 708 26.23 -55.60 -10.59
CA GLN A 708 26.32 -56.82 -11.40
C GLN A 708 26.96 -56.55 -12.78
N SER A 709 26.71 -55.39 -13.39
CA SER A 709 27.33 -55.00 -14.67
C SER A 709 28.80 -54.60 -14.53
N THR A 710 29.21 -54.05 -13.37
CA THR A 710 30.61 -53.67 -13.10
C THR A 710 31.44 -54.82 -12.50
N GLY A 711 30.79 -55.84 -11.92
CA GLY A 711 31.43 -57.09 -11.52
C GLY A 711 31.82 -58.01 -12.66
N SER A 712 31.26 -57.83 -13.87
CA SER A 712 31.61 -58.59 -15.07
C SER A 712 32.78 -58.03 -15.88
N ASP A 713 33.21 -56.79 -15.63
CA ASP A 713 34.28 -56.12 -16.40
C ASP A 713 35.67 -56.16 -15.75
N PHE A 714 35.81 -56.82 -14.59
CA PHE A 714 37.11 -57.05 -13.93
C PHE A 714 37.96 -58.17 -14.56
N ASN A 715 37.63 -58.65 -15.76
CA ASN A 715 38.31 -59.76 -16.43
C ASN A 715 38.70 -59.50 -17.91
N SER A 716 38.97 -58.25 -18.29
CA SER A 716 39.64 -57.96 -19.58
C SER A 716 40.67 -56.84 -19.47
N GLY A 717 41.83 -57.16 -18.91
CA GLY A 717 43.02 -56.31 -18.97
C GLY A 717 43.62 -56.27 -20.38
N GLY A 718 43.78 -55.07 -20.93
CA GLY A 718 44.34 -54.84 -22.25
C GLY A 718 45.09 -53.49 -22.35
N SER A 719 46.19 -53.39 -21.60
CA SER A 719 47.44 -52.66 -21.91
C SER A 719 47.43 -51.65 -23.08
N SER A 720 47.55 -50.35 -22.75
CA SER A 720 48.00 -49.31 -23.68
C SER A 720 49.51 -49.39 -23.90
N TYR A 721 50.01 -49.15 -25.12
CA TYR A 721 51.26 -48.42 -25.34
C TYR A 721 51.37 -47.92 -26.80
N GLY A 722 51.51 -46.60 -26.97
CA GLY A 722 52.60 -46.03 -27.75
C GLY A 722 52.39 -45.60 -29.22
N ARG A 723 52.62 -44.29 -29.41
CA ARG A 723 53.29 -43.60 -30.53
C ARG A 723 52.54 -43.25 -31.83
N THR A 724 52.56 -41.94 -32.04
CA THR A 724 52.61 -41.18 -33.29
C THR A 724 53.39 -41.84 -34.43
N GLN A 725 52.78 -41.86 -35.63
CA GLN A 725 53.45 -42.11 -36.92
C GLN A 725 54.07 -40.84 -37.49
N PRO A 726 55.06 -41.00 -38.38
CA PRO A 726 55.05 -40.24 -39.62
C PRO A 726 55.13 -41.16 -40.84
N ALA A 727 54.56 -40.68 -41.95
CA ALA A 727 54.44 -41.41 -43.22
C ALA A 727 55.78 -41.65 -43.91
N ALA A 728 56.05 -42.91 -44.26
CA ALA A 728 56.42 -43.45 -45.58
C ALA A 728 56.72 -44.95 -45.44
#